data_AF-F9FES0-F1
#
_entry.id   AF-F9FES0-F1
#
_cell.length_a   1.000
_cell.length_b   1.000
_cell.length_c   1.000
_cell.angle_alpha   90.00
_cell.angle_beta   90.00
_cell.angle_gamma   90.00
#
_symmetry.space_group_name_H-M   'P 1'
#
loop_
_entity.id
_entity.type
_entity.pdbx_description
1 polymer ?
#
loop_
_entity_poly.entity_id
_entity_poly.type
_entity_poly.pdbx_seq_one_letter_code
_entity_poly.pdbx_strand_id
1 'polypeptide(L)'
;MTVFAKQDIQRAVDEYIATLDSSLWALNQQIHRNPELAYQEHHAHDAICEFLEAHDIPVARHAHGLSTAFEAIAGSESGRCVNFNAEYDALPNIGHACGHNLIATASLTGFMALAFLIRKFGLLGHAQLLGTPAEEDGGGKIDLIRKGAYDNVGVSLMMHPFSVDEFPDPNVVGIAGRASISCYDIVATFHGVSAHASASPWQGVNALDALVGAYNNISMLRQQLHPDERVHGAILQAPGITNAIPETTQTKYTVRSRTINRVKALGARVEKCLEAGALASGCELEIQSSQIFADLVVNKPLCKGFQECMADQGEQLLDLDKVLMSGSTDQGNVSQIMPALHALVGIPVRDGAKNHTRQFTTAAGTQEAHRQTITAGKALAMTGWMVLVDDEFYQNKGSGSSFVAWIISNFHDSYTLLLLTSIFSSMESSKPSETQSPTFEADYVNKTGVQNNVVIDLQSEEVRRARWKIDLMMLPLLGVSYFLQFLDKQSLSYSSLLGMIPDTKLQGSQYSWVASIFYFGYIFWSYPTAFLAARLPIGKYLAGTVIVWAIVLMCHGACNNFLGLMITRFFLGAFEAALAPGFSLVMGMWYTRREQPLRYAAWGIFMLVLLPDSPSDAIWLSSAQRETAVYRIQADTQGSIKGSFKMYQALEALQDPVTWFLCLYTFCTNIANGGLTAFGSLVIRGFGYKGLQALLIQMPTGAAQLGFVVISCTLCSLLPNIRTVMMMCLTIISLIGMVLMYALDSTNQSGRLAGFCLSLAFSANMPLAMSLITSNLAGFTKRAVVNACVLIMYSAGNIVGPQFFNVHDAPNYPKGIKASLIGLALATFWVLCLRIYLSWQNKKRDRNSSEETGAVQRQILLMEDKTDWEVAACRYVL
;
A
#
# COMPACT_ATOMS: atom_id res chain seq x y z
N MET A 1 -10.96 -41.39 -9.13
CA MET A 1 -12.27 -40.86 -8.73
C MET A 1 -13.15 -40.81 -9.96
N THR A 2 -14.38 -41.31 -9.87
CA THR A 2 -15.36 -41.19 -10.96
C THR A 2 -15.64 -39.70 -11.17
N VAL A 3 -15.24 -39.15 -12.31
CA VAL A 3 -15.46 -37.73 -12.62
C VAL A 3 -16.92 -37.58 -13.02
N PHE A 4 -17.77 -37.13 -12.10
CA PHE A 4 -19.15 -36.77 -12.40
C PHE A 4 -19.18 -35.41 -13.10
N ALA A 5 -19.92 -35.29 -14.21
CA ALA A 5 -20.04 -34.02 -14.90
C ALA A 5 -20.83 -33.03 -14.04
N LYS A 6 -20.39 -31.77 -13.96
CA LYS A 6 -21.03 -30.70 -13.17
C LYS A 6 -22.53 -30.56 -13.47
N GLN A 7 -22.94 -30.74 -14.73
CA GLN A 7 -24.34 -30.68 -15.16
C GLN A 7 -25.21 -31.80 -14.58
N ASP A 8 -24.66 -33.01 -14.41
CA ASP A 8 -25.41 -34.13 -13.82
C ASP A 8 -25.60 -33.92 -12.31
N ILE A 9 -24.58 -33.35 -11.65
CA ILE A 9 -24.65 -32.96 -10.24
C ILE A 9 -25.69 -31.84 -10.05
N GLN A 10 -25.66 -30.81 -10.89
CA GLN A 10 -26.62 -29.71 -10.85
C GLN A 10 -28.06 -30.22 -11.03
N ARG A 11 -28.30 -31.08 -12.02
CA ARG A 11 -29.63 -31.69 -12.23
C ARG A 11 -30.10 -32.49 -11.02
N ALA A 12 -29.20 -33.25 -10.40
CA ALA A 12 -29.53 -34.01 -9.19
C ALA A 12 -29.88 -33.10 -8.00
N VAL A 13 -29.21 -31.96 -7.85
CA VAL A 13 -29.56 -30.93 -6.85
C VAL A 13 -30.93 -30.32 -7.15
N ASP A 14 -31.19 -29.97 -8.41
CA ASP A 14 -32.46 -29.37 -8.83
C ASP A 14 -33.65 -30.28 -8.56
N GLU A 15 -33.55 -31.56 -8.95
CA GLU A 15 -34.58 -32.57 -8.71
C GLU A 15 -34.81 -32.79 -7.21
N TYR A 16 -33.75 -32.88 -6.41
CA TYR A 16 -33.86 -33.11 -4.97
C TYR A 16 -34.50 -31.92 -4.25
N ILE A 17 -34.01 -30.70 -4.49
CA ILE A 17 -34.54 -29.50 -3.85
C ILE A 17 -35.99 -29.22 -4.30
N ALA A 18 -36.37 -29.56 -5.53
CA ALA A 18 -37.77 -29.48 -5.95
C ALA A 18 -38.72 -30.34 -5.10
N THR A 19 -38.24 -31.46 -4.53
CA THR A 19 -39.04 -32.27 -3.59
C THR A 19 -39.17 -31.63 -2.20
N LEU A 20 -38.24 -30.74 -1.83
CA LEU A 20 -38.21 -30.09 -0.52
C LEU A 20 -38.82 -28.69 -0.54
N ASP A 21 -38.97 -28.05 -1.70
CA ASP A 21 -39.38 -26.65 -1.87
C ASP A 21 -40.62 -26.27 -1.06
N SER A 22 -41.68 -27.09 -1.11
CA SER A 22 -42.91 -26.83 -0.34
C SER A 22 -42.71 -26.87 1.18
N SER A 23 -41.84 -27.76 1.67
CA SER A 23 -41.52 -27.90 3.09
C SER A 23 -40.57 -26.79 3.57
N LEU A 24 -39.59 -26.38 2.73
CA LEU A 24 -38.71 -25.25 2.98
C LEU A 24 -39.49 -23.93 3.01
N TRP A 25 -40.48 -23.77 2.13
CA TRP A 25 -41.38 -22.62 2.14
C TRP A 25 -42.23 -22.56 3.42
N ALA A 26 -42.78 -23.70 3.85
CA ALA A 26 -43.55 -23.78 5.09
C ALA A 26 -42.69 -23.39 6.31
N LEU A 27 -41.45 -23.90 6.39
CA LEU A 27 -40.49 -23.55 7.44
C LEU A 27 -40.13 -22.07 7.41
N ASN A 28 -39.82 -21.52 6.24
CA ASN A 28 -39.52 -20.09 6.08
C ASN A 28 -40.66 -19.22 6.63
N GLN A 29 -41.91 -19.57 6.31
CA GLN A 29 -43.09 -18.85 6.78
C GLN A 29 -43.33 -19.03 8.28
N GLN A 30 -42.98 -20.17 8.85
CA GLN A 30 -43.04 -20.39 10.30
C GLN A 30 -42.07 -19.48 11.03
N ILE A 31 -40.82 -19.39 10.57
CA ILE A 31 -39.80 -18.49 11.14
C ILE A 31 -40.25 -17.02 10.96
N HIS A 32 -40.61 -16.64 9.73
CA HIS A 32 -40.98 -15.26 9.39
C HIS A 32 -42.12 -14.70 10.24
N ARG A 33 -43.15 -15.52 10.51
CA ARG A 33 -44.34 -15.13 11.28
C ARG A 33 -44.12 -15.08 12.79
N ASN A 34 -43.05 -15.70 13.30
CA ASN A 34 -42.73 -15.76 14.71
C ASN A 34 -41.34 -15.15 14.95
N PRO A 35 -41.16 -13.83 14.73
CA PRO A 35 -39.86 -13.19 14.87
C PRO A 35 -39.42 -13.17 16.34
N GLU A 36 -38.22 -13.68 16.60
CA GLU A 36 -37.61 -13.75 17.93
C GLU A 36 -36.29 -12.97 17.96
N LEU A 37 -35.99 -12.33 19.08
CA LEU A 37 -34.80 -11.47 19.22
C LEU A 37 -33.54 -12.29 19.46
N ALA A 38 -32.39 -11.63 19.34
CA ALA A 38 -31.08 -12.16 19.67
C ALA A 38 -31.06 -12.98 20.98
N TYR A 39 -30.59 -14.22 20.91
CA TYR A 39 -30.53 -15.25 21.97
C TYR A 39 -31.88 -15.76 22.50
N GLN A 40 -33.00 -15.37 21.88
CA GLN A 40 -34.36 -15.76 22.27
C GLN A 40 -35.07 -16.56 21.16
N GLU A 41 -34.33 -16.98 20.13
CA GLU A 41 -34.82 -17.63 18.90
C GLU A 41 -35.19 -19.11 19.08
N HIS A 42 -35.96 -19.41 20.12
CA HIS A 42 -36.32 -20.77 20.49
C HIS A 42 -37.25 -21.44 19.47
N HIS A 43 -38.29 -20.74 19.01
CA HIS A 43 -39.20 -21.25 18.00
C HIS A 43 -38.50 -21.47 16.66
N ALA A 44 -37.66 -20.54 16.22
CA ALA A 44 -36.90 -20.71 14.98
C ALA A 44 -35.92 -21.89 15.09
N HIS A 45 -35.19 -21.99 16.19
CA HIS A 45 -34.30 -23.12 16.50
C HIS A 45 -35.04 -24.45 16.43
N ASP A 46 -36.15 -24.59 17.16
CA ASP A 46 -36.88 -25.85 17.25
C ASP A 46 -37.49 -26.24 15.92
N ALA A 47 -38.06 -25.29 15.17
CA ALA A 47 -38.63 -25.54 13.85
C ALA A 47 -37.59 -26.06 12.85
N ILE A 48 -36.36 -25.50 12.88
CA ILE A 48 -35.27 -25.94 12.00
C ILE A 48 -34.79 -27.34 12.42
N CYS A 49 -34.62 -27.59 13.72
CA CYS A 49 -34.18 -28.89 14.23
C CYS A 49 -35.19 -29.99 13.88
N GLU A 50 -36.49 -29.74 14.10
CA GLU A 50 -37.57 -30.66 13.75
C GLU A 50 -37.61 -30.93 12.25
N PHE A 51 -37.40 -29.90 11.42
CA PHE A 51 -37.32 -30.06 9.97
C PHE A 51 -36.18 -31.00 9.56
N LEU A 52 -34.98 -30.83 10.13
CA LEU A 52 -33.81 -31.68 9.84
C LEU A 52 -34.03 -33.12 10.31
N GLU A 53 -34.54 -33.30 11.53
CA GLU A 53 -34.85 -34.61 12.10
C GLU A 53 -35.90 -35.36 11.27
N ALA A 54 -36.92 -34.67 10.73
CA ALA A 54 -37.93 -35.26 9.86
C ALA A 54 -37.37 -35.76 8.51
N HIS A 55 -36.16 -35.32 8.13
CA HIS A 55 -35.44 -35.76 6.93
C HIS A 55 -34.23 -36.67 7.25
N ASP A 56 -34.26 -37.32 8.41
CA ASP A 56 -33.23 -38.25 8.88
C ASP A 56 -31.83 -37.64 8.98
N ILE A 57 -31.74 -36.35 9.32
CA ILE A 57 -30.47 -35.67 9.64
C ILE A 57 -30.32 -35.57 11.16
N PRO A 58 -29.26 -36.13 11.76
CA PRO A 58 -28.99 -35.97 13.18
C PRO A 58 -28.67 -34.50 13.52
N VAL A 59 -29.27 -34.00 14.60
CA VAL A 59 -29.06 -32.63 15.09
C VAL A 59 -28.66 -32.64 16.55
N ALA A 60 -27.56 -31.96 16.87
CA ALA A 60 -27.23 -31.54 18.22
C ALA A 60 -27.96 -30.24 18.52
N ARG A 61 -29.12 -30.33 19.19
CA ARG A 61 -29.85 -29.16 19.71
C ARG A 61 -29.06 -28.49 20.83
N HIS A 62 -29.20 -27.19 20.98
CA HIS A 62 -28.49 -26.39 22.00
C HIS A 62 -26.97 -26.59 21.97
N ALA A 63 -26.43 -26.68 20.75
CA ALA A 63 -25.03 -27.01 20.50
C ALA A 63 -24.09 -25.97 21.13
N HIS A 64 -22.89 -26.42 21.50
CA HIS A 64 -21.86 -25.59 22.09
C HIS A 64 -22.39 -24.75 23.28
N GLY A 65 -23.32 -25.26 24.08
CA GLY A 65 -23.84 -24.58 25.26
C GLY A 65 -24.45 -23.19 25.00
N LEU A 66 -25.02 -22.97 23.81
CA LEU A 66 -25.90 -21.84 23.51
C LEU A 66 -27.32 -22.37 23.36
N SER A 67 -28.28 -21.75 24.05
CA SER A 67 -29.67 -22.23 24.14
C SER A 67 -30.42 -22.21 22.81
N THR A 68 -29.98 -21.40 21.84
CA THR A 68 -30.65 -21.27 20.54
C THR A 68 -29.73 -21.60 19.38
N ALA A 69 -28.58 -22.25 19.62
CA ALA A 69 -27.71 -22.77 18.56
C ALA A 69 -27.94 -24.26 18.34
N PHE A 70 -27.70 -24.74 17.12
CA PHE A 70 -27.72 -26.17 16.80
C PHE A 70 -26.57 -26.53 15.85
N GLU A 71 -26.23 -27.81 15.80
CA GLU A 71 -25.27 -28.36 14.85
C GLU A 71 -25.84 -29.60 14.18
N ALA A 72 -25.78 -29.66 12.86
CA ALA A 72 -26.12 -30.85 12.09
C ALA A 72 -24.96 -31.22 11.16
N ILE A 73 -24.60 -32.50 11.13
CA ILE A 73 -23.50 -33.01 10.32
C ILE A 73 -24.02 -34.14 9.43
N ALA A 74 -23.64 -34.09 8.15
CA ALA A 74 -24.01 -35.13 7.18
C ALA A 74 -22.82 -35.49 6.28
N GLY A 75 -22.43 -36.76 6.26
CA GLY A 75 -21.33 -37.27 5.45
C GLY A 75 -20.34 -38.12 6.24
N SER A 76 -19.15 -38.32 5.69
CA SER A 76 -18.06 -39.05 6.37
C SER A 76 -17.18 -38.11 7.17
N GLU A 77 -16.75 -38.54 8.36
CA GLU A 77 -15.71 -37.84 9.14
C GLU A 77 -14.38 -37.74 8.36
N SER A 78 -14.13 -38.67 7.43
CA SER A 78 -12.95 -38.64 6.57
C SER A 78 -13.15 -37.65 5.40
N GLY A 79 -12.40 -36.56 5.37
CA GLY A 79 -12.35 -35.63 4.24
C GLY A 79 -12.49 -34.18 4.67
N ARG A 80 -12.92 -33.32 3.73
CA ARG A 80 -13.08 -31.88 3.97
C ARG A 80 -14.45 -31.58 4.57
N CYS A 81 -14.51 -30.60 5.46
CA CYS A 81 -15.76 -30.07 6.01
C CYS A 81 -16.18 -28.78 5.29
N VAL A 82 -17.42 -28.74 4.82
CA VAL A 82 -18.08 -27.53 4.29
C VAL A 82 -19.17 -27.10 5.28
N ASN A 83 -18.98 -25.94 5.90
CA ASN A 83 -19.93 -25.37 6.84
C ASN A 83 -20.91 -24.42 6.13
N PHE A 84 -22.17 -24.42 6.58
CA PHE A 84 -23.19 -23.44 6.25
C PHE A 84 -23.68 -22.77 7.55
N ASN A 85 -23.74 -21.44 7.56
CA ASN A 85 -24.24 -20.69 8.72
C ASN A 85 -25.70 -20.27 8.48
N ALA A 86 -26.59 -20.64 9.40
CA ALA A 86 -28.00 -20.27 9.37
C ALA A 86 -28.29 -19.24 10.47
N GLU A 87 -28.55 -18.00 10.08
CA GLU A 87 -29.06 -16.95 10.98
C GLU A 87 -30.58 -16.96 10.98
N TYR A 88 -31.20 -16.62 12.11
CA TYR A 88 -32.66 -16.64 12.26
C TYR A 88 -33.17 -15.73 13.39
N ASP A 89 -32.37 -14.76 13.83
CA ASP A 89 -32.81 -13.72 14.75
C ASP A 89 -33.55 -12.58 14.01
N ALA A 90 -34.32 -11.81 14.77
CA ALA A 90 -35.16 -10.72 14.29
C ALA A 90 -34.85 -9.42 15.02
N LEU A 91 -35.29 -8.31 14.42
CA LEU A 91 -35.11 -6.96 14.95
C LEU A 91 -36.29 -6.51 15.81
N PRO A 92 -36.04 -5.74 16.90
CA PRO A 92 -37.09 -5.22 17.76
C PRO A 92 -38.15 -4.42 16.99
N ASN A 93 -39.43 -4.77 17.20
CA ASN A 93 -40.62 -4.09 16.67
C ASN A 93 -40.82 -4.12 15.14
N ILE A 94 -39.89 -4.67 14.36
CA ILE A 94 -39.96 -4.72 12.88
C ILE A 94 -39.83 -6.12 12.29
N GLY A 95 -39.56 -7.15 13.10
CA GLY A 95 -39.49 -8.55 12.65
C GLY A 95 -38.20 -8.87 11.90
N HIS A 96 -38.23 -9.84 10.97
CA HIS A 96 -37.07 -10.19 10.12
C HIS A 96 -36.80 -9.14 9.04
N ALA A 97 -36.57 -7.89 9.45
CA ALA A 97 -36.29 -6.77 8.57
C ALA A 97 -34.89 -6.82 7.94
N CYS A 98 -34.03 -7.73 8.40
CA CYS A 98 -32.75 -8.06 7.76
C CYS A 98 -32.81 -9.36 6.92
N GLY A 99 -33.95 -10.07 6.97
CA GLY A 99 -34.21 -11.27 6.16
C GLY A 99 -33.56 -12.56 6.66
N HIS A 100 -33.28 -12.68 7.96
CA HIS A 100 -32.60 -13.86 8.50
C HIS A 100 -33.41 -15.16 8.30
N ASN A 101 -34.74 -15.10 8.22
CA ASN A 101 -35.56 -16.25 7.79
C ASN A 101 -35.13 -16.81 6.41
N LEU A 102 -34.69 -15.94 5.48
CA LEU A 102 -34.17 -16.35 4.17
C LEU A 102 -32.72 -16.85 4.26
N ILE A 103 -31.89 -16.28 5.14
CA ILE A 103 -30.52 -16.78 5.39
C ILE A 103 -30.57 -18.23 5.86
N ALA A 104 -31.39 -18.52 6.89
CA ALA A 104 -31.63 -19.89 7.34
C ALA A 104 -32.09 -20.79 6.19
N THR A 105 -33.01 -20.31 5.35
CA THR A 105 -33.54 -21.07 4.21
C THR A 105 -32.47 -21.40 3.17
N ALA A 106 -31.61 -20.44 2.80
CA ALA A 106 -30.54 -20.65 1.85
C ALA A 106 -29.50 -21.64 2.38
N SER A 107 -29.11 -21.49 3.65
CA SER A 107 -28.13 -22.38 4.29
C SER A 107 -28.67 -23.79 4.48
N LEU A 108 -29.94 -23.94 4.84
CA LEU A 108 -30.63 -25.25 4.85
C LEU A 108 -30.67 -25.89 3.46
N THR A 109 -31.03 -25.12 2.43
CA THR A 109 -31.04 -25.60 1.05
C THR A 109 -29.65 -26.06 0.60
N GLY A 110 -28.63 -25.26 0.91
CA GLY A 110 -27.22 -25.57 0.63
C GLY A 110 -26.75 -26.85 1.30
N PHE A 111 -27.00 -26.97 2.60
CA PHE A 111 -26.65 -28.12 3.41
C PHE A 111 -27.38 -29.39 2.94
N MET A 112 -28.70 -29.33 2.77
CA MET A 112 -29.52 -30.49 2.38
C MET A 112 -29.10 -31.02 1.01
N ALA A 113 -28.88 -30.13 0.04
CA ALA A 113 -28.38 -30.51 -1.27
C ALA A 113 -26.98 -31.14 -1.21
N LEU A 114 -26.03 -30.54 -0.49
CA LEU A 114 -24.68 -31.10 -0.38
C LEU A 114 -24.67 -32.44 0.36
N ALA A 115 -25.44 -32.57 1.45
CA ALA A 115 -25.63 -33.82 2.19
C ALA A 115 -26.21 -34.93 1.31
N PHE A 116 -27.19 -34.59 0.46
CA PHE A 116 -27.73 -35.50 -0.54
C PHE A 116 -26.68 -35.93 -1.56
N LEU A 117 -25.89 -34.98 -2.09
CA LEU A 117 -24.82 -35.28 -3.05
C LEU A 117 -23.76 -36.22 -2.45
N ILE A 118 -23.34 -35.98 -1.20
CA ILE A 118 -22.37 -36.82 -0.49
C ILE A 118 -22.88 -38.26 -0.42
N ARG A 119 -24.14 -38.46 -0.02
CA ARG A 119 -24.76 -39.80 0.08
C ARG A 119 -24.95 -40.46 -1.29
N LYS A 120 -25.51 -39.73 -2.26
CA LYS A 120 -25.87 -40.26 -3.59
C LYS A 120 -24.65 -40.64 -4.42
N PHE A 121 -23.58 -39.84 -4.36
CA PHE A 121 -22.39 -40.01 -5.19
C PHE A 121 -21.18 -40.57 -4.44
N GLY A 122 -21.30 -40.84 -3.13
CA GLY A 122 -20.23 -41.41 -2.32
C GLY A 122 -19.01 -40.48 -2.20
N LEU A 123 -19.26 -39.18 -2.02
CA LEU A 123 -18.19 -38.17 -1.94
C LEU A 123 -17.45 -38.26 -0.60
N LEU A 124 -16.14 -37.97 -0.60
CA LEU A 124 -15.33 -37.89 0.62
C LEU A 124 -15.50 -36.50 1.27
N GLY A 125 -15.75 -36.48 2.58
CA GLY A 125 -16.02 -35.28 3.37
C GLY A 125 -17.43 -35.24 3.96
N HIS A 126 -17.75 -34.12 4.60
CA HIS A 126 -19.04 -33.87 5.24
C HIS A 126 -19.48 -32.42 5.11
N ALA A 127 -20.79 -32.22 5.15
CA ALA A 127 -21.43 -30.92 5.31
C ALA A 127 -21.76 -30.71 6.79
N GLN A 128 -21.56 -29.49 7.29
CA GLN A 128 -21.96 -29.05 8.62
C GLN A 128 -22.93 -27.88 8.45
N LEU A 129 -24.06 -27.90 9.15
CA LEU A 129 -24.96 -26.76 9.28
C LEU A 129 -24.90 -26.28 10.72
N LEU A 130 -24.52 -25.02 10.91
CA LEU A 130 -24.54 -24.38 12.22
C LEU A 130 -25.70 -23.39 12.27
N GLY A 131 -26.54 -23.54 13.30
CA GLY A 131 -27.49 -22.53 13.70
C GLY A 131 -26.78 -21.44 14.48
N THR A 132 -26.74 -20.23 13.91
CA THR A 132 -25.96 -19.10 14.43
C THR A 132 -26.92 -18.01 14.94
N PRO A 133 -27.26 -18.00 16.24
CA PRO A 133 -28.20 -17.02 16.79
C PRO A 133 -27.57 -15.62 16.94
N ALA A 134 -28.38 -14.62 17.25
CA ALA A 134 -27.96 -13.32 17.74
C ALA A 134 -26.96 -12.56 16.87
N GLU A 135 -27.12 -12.55 15.54
CA GLU A 135 -26.24 -11.75 14.69
C GLU A 135 -26.45 -10.24 14.91
N GLU A 136 -27.70 -9.80 15.09
CA GLU A 136 -28.06 -8.38 15.15
C GLU A 136 -27.61 -7.66 16.44
N ASP A 137 -27.63 -8.37 17.59
CA ASP A 137 -27.33 -7.77 18.89
C ASP A 137 -26.72 -8.79 19.88
N GLY A 138 -25.66 -9.48 19.45
CA GLY A 138 -24.93 -10.43 20.29
C GLY A 138 -23.60 -10.92 19.72
N GLY A 139 -23.58 -11.30 18.44
CA GLY A 139 -22.46 -11.94 17.76
C GLY A 139 -22.38 -13.44 18.06
N GLY A 140 -23.45 -14.21 17.86
CA GLY A 140 -23.48 -15.63 18.22
C GLY A 140 -22.44 -16.48 17.48
N LYS A 141 -22.00 -16.11 16.27
CA LYS A 141 -20.86 -16.80 15.62
C LYS A 141 -19.57 -16.60 16.39
N ILE A 142 -19.38 -15.45 17.03
CA ILE A 142 -18.21 -15.16 17.87
C ILE A 142 -18.21 -16.10 19.08
N ASP A 143 -19.37 -16.35 19.68
CA ASP A 143 -19.50 -17.30 20.78
C ASP A 143 -19.24 -18.74 20.34
N LEU A 144 -19.78 -19.14 19.18
CA LEU A 144 -19.55 -20.46 18.59
C LEU A 144 -18.07 -20.69 18.24
N ILE A 145 -17.37 -19.68 17.72
CA ILE A 145 -15.92 -19.70 17.49
C ILE A 145 -15.17 -19.99 18.80
N ARG A 146 -15.49 -19.26 19.88
CA ARG A 146 -14.83 -19.47 21.19
C ARG A 146 -15.06 -20.85 21.78
N LYS A 147 -16.15 -21.51 21.38
CA LYS A 147 -16.54 -22.84 21.87
C LYS A 147 -16.19 -23.97 20.90
N GLY A 148 -15.35 -23.69 19.90
CA GLY A 148 -14.75 -24.69 19.02
C GLY A 148 -15.67 -25.24 17.92
N ALA A 149 -16.82 -24.61 17.65
CA ALA A 149 -17.76 -25.07 16.60
C ALA A 149 -17.15 -25.09 15.18
N TYR A 150 -16.03 -24.38 15.02
CA TYR A 150 -15.37 -24.11 13.74
C TYR A 150 -14.00 -24.80 13.60
N ASP A 151 -13.52 -25.54 14.61
CA ASP A 151 -12.11 -26.00 14.69
C ASP A 151 -11.71 -27.00 13.58
N ASN A 152 -12.67 -27.70 12.97
CA ASN A 152 -12.44 -28.68 11.90
C ASN A 152 -13.13 -28.31 10.58
N VAL A 153 -13.49 -27.04 10.41
CA VAL A 153 -14.20 -26.57 9.23
C VAL A 153 -13.20 -26.14 8.15
N GLY A 154 -13.38 -26.65 6.93
CA GLY A 154 -12.51 -26.32 5.80
C GLY A 154 -12.86 -24.99 5.15
N VAL A 155 -14.15 -24.70 5.00
CA VAL A 155 -14.71 -23.43 4.50
C VAL A 155 -16.07 -23.18 5.14
N SER A 156 -16.48 -21.93 5.27
CA SER A 156 -17.82 -21.54 5.71
C SER A 156 -18.55 -20.76 4.61
N LEU A 157 -19.78 -21.15 4.30
CA LEU A 157 -20.58 -20.60 3.20
C LEU A 157 -21.87 -19.99 3.75
N MET A 158 -22.17 -18.77 3.31
CA MET A 158 -23.38 -18.06 3.69
C MET A 158 -23.76 -17.07 2.57
N MET A 159 -25.06 -16.78 2.48
CA MET A 159 -25.59 -15.68 1.69
C MET A 159 -26.48 -14.80 2.57
N HIS A 160 -26.67 -13.56 2.16
CA HIS A 160 -27.48 -12.58 2.85
C HIS A 160 -28.43 -11.88 1.85
N PRO A 161 -29.73 -11.74 2.15
CA PRO A 161 -30.67 -11.05 1.28
C PRO A 161 -30.48 -9.53 1.36
N PHE A 162 -30.52 -8.87 0.21
CA PHE A 162 -30.52 -7.41 0.06
C PHE A 162 -31.68 -7.00 -0.84
N SER A 163 -31.99 -5.70 -0.91
CA SER A 163 -32.93 -5.23 -1.93
C SER A 163 -32.25 -5.26 -3.29
N VAL A 164 -32.92 -5.79 -4.31
CA VAL A 164 -32.39 -5.85 -5.69
C VAL A 164 -32.05 -4.45 -6.23
N ASP A 165 -32.77 -3.42 -5.78
CA ASP A 165 -32.55 -2.02 -6.17
C ASP A 165 -31.25 -1.42 -5.59
N GLU A 166 -30.56 -2.13 -4.70
CA GLU A 166 -29.27 -1.70 -4.16
C GLU A 166 -28.07 -2.09 -5.03
N PHE A 167 -28.30 -2.85 -6.09
CA PHE A 167 -27.26 -3.20 -7.05
C PHE A 167 -27.24 -2.19 -8.21
N PRO A 168 -26.05 -1.69 -8.59
CA PRO A 168 -25.94 -0.60 -9.58
C PRO A 168 -26.25 -1.03 -11.01
N ASP A 169 -26.22 -2.33 -11.31
CA ASP A 169 -26.52 -2.88 -12.63
C ASP A 169 -27.89 -3.58 -12.58
N PRO A 170 -28.89 -3.16 -13.38
CA PRO A 170 -30.19 -3.81 -13.40
C PRO A 170 -30.17 -5.25 -13.92
N ASN A 171 -29.06 -5.70 -14.52
CA ASN A 171 -28.90 -7.06 -15.03
C ASN A 171 -28.27 -8.03 -14.02
N VAL A 172 -27.85 -7.55 -12.85
CA VAL A 172 -27.29 -8.41 -11.80
C VAL A 172 -28.26 -8.54 -10.63
N VAL A 173 -28.32 -9.74 -10.07
CA VAL A 173 -29.19 -10.06 -8.93
C VAL A 173 -28.40 -10.12 -7.62
N GLY A 174 -27.12 -9.75 -7.61
CA GLY A 174 -26.32 -9.79 -6.39
C GLY A 174 -24.83 -9.59 -6.61
N ILE A 175 -24.07 -9.79 -5.53
CA ILE A 175 -22.62 -9.64 -5.45
C ILE A 175 -22.06 -10.82 -4.66
N ALA A 176 -21.07 -11.53 -5.22
CA ALA A 176 -20.49 -12.69 -4.57
C ALA A 176 -19.61 -12.34 -3.36
N GLY A 177 -18.91 -11.20 -3.38
CA GLY A 177 -18.12 -10.73 -2.25
C GLY A 177 -18.15 -9.21 -2.04
N ARG A 178 -18.57 -8.77 -0.86
CA ARG A 178 -18.49 -7.36 -0.41
C ARG A 178 -17.84 -7.29 0.97
N ALA A 179 -16.74 -6.54 1.10
CA ALA A 179 -16.07 -6.35 2.38
C ALA A 179 -16.91 -5.48 3.32
N SER A 180 -16.84 -5.74 4.63
CA SER A 180 -17.53 -4.97 5.68
C SER A 180 -16.55 -4.21 6.57
N ILE A 181 -17.05 -3.24 7.33
CA ILE A 181 -16.27 -2.59 8.40
C ILE A 181 -16.40 -3.35 9.72
N SER A 182 -15.42 -3.13 10.61
CA SER A 182 -15.46 -3.63 11.98
C SER A 182 -16.12 -2.61 12.91
N CYS A 183 -16.92 -3.09 13.86
CA CYS A 183 -17.56 -2.26 14.88
C CYS A 183 -17.71 -2.95 16.24
N TYR A 184 -17.90 -2.15 17.28
CA TYR A 184 -18.42 -2.59 18.58
C TYR A 184 -18.95 -1.40 19.39
N ASP A 185 -19.69 -1.69 20.44
CA ASP A 185 -20.27 -0.72 21.35
C ASP A 185 -19.53 -0.68 22.69
N ILE A 186 -19.44 0.51 23.26
CA ILE A 186 -18.87 0.81 24.58
C ILE A 186 -19.95 1.53 25.38
N VAL A 187 -20.43 0.90 26.45
CA VAL A 187 -21.32 1.50 27.44
C VAL A 187 -20.47 1.94 28.63
N ALA A 188 -20.61 3.20 29.02
CA ALA A 188 -19.92 3.78 30.16
C ALA A 188 -20.95 4.31 31.17
N THR A 189 -20.83 3.85 32.41
CA THR A 189 -21.62 4.32 33.55
C THR A 189 -20.70 5.07 34.50
N PHE A 190 -21.03 6.33 34.78
CA PHE A 190 -20.30 7.17 35.73
C PHE A 190 -21.04 7.18 37.06
N HIS A 191 -20.32 6.91 38.15
CA HIS A 191 -20.84 6.94 39.51
C HIS A 191 -20.18 8.06 40.32
N GLY A 192 -21.01 8.94 40.88
CA GLY A 192 -20.62 10.07 41.70
C GLY A 192 -21.30 10.03 43.06
N VAL A 193 -21.51 11.20 43.66
CA VAL A 193 -22.12 11.36 44.98
C VAL A 193 -23.11 12.52 44.93
N SER A 194 -24.36 12.23 45.28
CA SER A 194 -25.42 13.25 45.32
C SER A 194 -25.20 14.25 46.45
N ALA A 195 -25.49 15.53 46.18
CA ALA A 195 -25.51 16.61 47.16
C ALA A 195 -26.46 17.72 46.72
N HIS A 196 -26.89 18.59 47.63
CA HIS A 196 -27.74 19.72 47.28
C HIS A 196 -26.93 20.76 46.47
N ALA A 197 -27.33 21.01 45.22
CA ALA A 197 -26.54 21.78 44.26
C ALA A 197 -26.22 23.21 44.72
N SER A 198 -27.15 23.88 45.42
CA SER A 198 -26.93 25.24 45.94
C SER A 198 -26.38 25.31 47.36
N ALA A 199 -26.68 24.33 48.22
CA ALA A 199 -26.41 24.43 49.66
C ALA A 199 -25.07 23.81 50.06
N SER A 200 -24.68 22.71 49.40
CA SER A 200 -23.46 21.96 49.75
C SER A 200 -22.80 21.28 48.54
N PRO A 201 -22.61 21.97 47.40
CA PRO A 201 -22.08 21.34 46.18
C PRO A 201 -20.69 20.71 46.35
N TRP A 202 -19.86 21.24 47.25
CA TRP A 202 -18.51 20.72 47.56
C TRP A 202 -18.51 19.34 48.23
N GLN A 203 -19.67 18.82 48.65
CA GLN A 203 -19.81 17.47 49.20
C GLN A 203 -20.20 16.43 48.12
N GLY A 204 -20.56 16.88 46.92
CA GLY A 204 -20.97 16.02 45.82
C GLY A 204 -19.84 15.74 44.82
N VAL A 205 -20.04 14.70 44.01
CA VAL A 205 -19.19 14.31 42.89
C VAL A 205 -20.12 14.17 41.68
N ASN A 206 -19.94 15.00 40.65
CA ASN A 206 -20.96 15.21 39.62
C ASN A 206 -20.78 14.27 38.42
N ALA A 207 -21.62 13.24 38.32
CA ALA A 207 -21.61 12.29 37.22
C ALA A 207 -22.03 12.90 35.86
N LEU A 208 -22.78 14.01 35.86
CA LEU A 208 -23.09 14.72 34.62
C LEU A 208 -21.88 15.46 34.07
N ASP A 209 -21.06 16.06 34.95
CA ASP A 209 -19.82 16.73 34.53
C ASP A 209 -18.82 15.72 33.97
N ALA A 210 -18.77 14.51 34.53
CA ALA A 210 -17.98 13.40 34.00
C ALA A 210 -18.35 13.07 32.55
N LEU A 211 -19.65 12.88 32.30
CA LEU A 211 -20.20 12.57 30.98
C LEU A 211 -19.95 13.71 29.99
N VAL A 212 -20.20 14.97 30.38
CA VAL A 212 -19.97 16.14 29.51
C VAL A 212 -18.50 16.31 29.18
N GLY A 213 -17.61 16.11 30.16
CA GLY A 213 -16.16 16.10 29.96
C GLY A 213 -15.74 15.03 28.96
N ALA A 214 -16.23 13.80 29.13
CA ALA A 214 -15.97 12.71 28.20
C ALA A 214 -16.51 12.99 26.79
N TYR A 215 -17.72 13.56 26.67
CA TYR A 215 -18.30 13.96 25.39
C TYR A 215 -17.43 14.99 24.67
N ASN A 216 -16.93 15.99 25.38
CA ASN A 216 -16.03 17.00 24.84
C ASN A 216 -14.69 16.40 24.40
N ASN A 217 -14.10 15.50 25.21
CA ASN A 217 -12.88 14.79 24.86
C ASN A 217 -13.05 13.98 23.56
N ILE A 218 -14.15 13.24 23.43
CA ILE A 218 -14.48 12.47 22.21
C ILE A 218 -14.75 13.41 21.03
N SER A 219 -15.36 14.57 21.25
CA SER A 219 -15.55 15.58 20.21
C SER A 219 -14.20 16.07 19.65
N MET A 220 -13.24 16.37 20.53
CA MET A 220 -11.89 16.79 20.13
C MET A 220 -11.11 15.65 19.45
N LEU A 221 -11.31 14.41 19.90
CA LEU A 221 -10.71 13.21 19.29
C LEU A 221 -11.03 13.11 17.78
N ARG A 222 -12.20 13.59 17.34
CA ARG A 222 -12.67 13.53 15.94
C ARG A 222 -11.71 14.15 14.93
N GLN A 223 -11.00 15.22 15.30
CA GLN A 223 -10.00 15.85 14.43
C GLN A 223 -8.85 14.88 14.08
N GLN A 224 -8.57 13.92 14.97
CA GLN A 224 -7.46 12.97 14.88
C GLN A 224 -7.93 11.56 14.49
N LEU A 225 -9.14 11.44 13.93
CA LEU A 225 -9.65 10.19 13.36
C LEU A 225 -9.25 10.10 11.89
N HIS A 226 -9.06 8.88 11.42
CA HIS A 226 -8.89 8.66 9.99
C HIS A 226 -10.23 8.94 9.26
N PRO A 227 -10.23 9.38 7.99
CA PRO A 227 -11.48 9.70 7.26
C PRO A 227 -12.51 8.56 7.16
N ASP A 228 -12.10 7.30 7.35
CA ASP A 228 -12.95 6.10 7.32
C ASP A 228 -13.36 5.60 8.72
N GLU A 229 -13.01 6.32 9.79
CA GLU A 229 -13.36 5.98 11.17
C GLU A 229 -14.58 6.76 11.65
N ARG A 230 -15.42 6.13 12.46
CA ARG A 230 -16.56 6.80 13.10
C ARG A 230 -16.62 6.43 14.57
N VAL A 231 -16.96 7.42 15.38
CA VAL A 231 -17.38 7.26 16.77
C VAL A 231 -18.71 7.99 16.88
N HIS A 232 -19.75 7.39 17.42
CA HIS A 232 -21.02 8.08 17.63
C HIS A 232 -21.71 7.47 18.83
N GLY A 233 -22.40 8.30 19.61
CA GLY A 233 -22.98 7.83 20.87
C GLY A 233 -24.25 8.54 21.25
N ALA A 234 -24.92 7.96 22.23
CA ALA A 234 -26.17 8.41 22.80
C ALA A 234 -26.08 8.38 24.32
N ILE A 235 -26.74 9.35 24.97
CA ILE A 235 -26.88 9.37 26.42
C ILE A 235 -28.05 8.45 26.76
N LEU A 236 -27.77 7.35 27.47
CA LEU A 236 -28.78 6.38 27.89
C LEU A 236 -29.51 6.85 29.15
N GLN A 237 -28.78 7.47 30.07
CA GLN A 237 -29.32 7.99 31.32
C GLN A 237 -28.76 9.39 31.59
N ALA A 238 -29.66 10.36 31.65
CA ALA A 238 -29.39 11.75 32.01
C ALA A 238 -30.22 12.14 33.25
N PRO A 239 -29.70 13.01 34.12
CA PRO A 239 -30.42 13.49 35.30
C PRO A 239 -31.55 14.45 34.90
N GLY A 240 -32.71 14.32 35.55
CA GLY A 240 -33.89 15.15 35.29
C GLY A 240 -34.13 16.28 36.31
N ILE A 241 -33.28 16.40 37.33
CA ILE A 241 -33.46 17.30 38.48
C ILE A 241 -32.27 18.29 38.52
N THR A 242 -32.56 19.58 38.77
CA THR A 242 -31.54 20.66 38.70
C THR A 242 -31.00 21.10 40.07
N ASN A 243 -31.72 20.85 41.16
CA ASN A 243 -31.34 21.26 42.51
C ASN A 243 -30.51 20.22 43.28
N ALA A 244 -30.17 19.09 42.65
CA ALA A 244 -29.31 18.03 43.20
C ALA A 244 -28.17 17.72 42.23
N ILE A 245 -26.98 17.42 42.77
CA ILE A 245 -25.84 16.94 41.99
C ILE A 245 -26.11 15.51 41.51
N PRO A 246 -26.03 15.23 40.20
CA PRO A 246 -26.23 13.89 39.64
C PRO A 246 -25.21 12.87 40.16
N GLU A 247 -25.70 11.76 40.73
CA GLU A 247 -24.85 10.66 41.20
C GLU A 247 -24.62 9.55 40.17
N THR A 248 -25.41 9.48 39.09
CA THR A 248 -25.22 8.47 38.05
C THR A 248 -25.62 8.99 36.68
N THR A 249 -24.79 8.72 35.67
CA THR A 249 -25.09 8.95 34.26
C THR A 249 -24.59 7.78 33.42
N GLN A 250 -25.21 7.55 32.26
CA GLN A 250 -24.82 6.46 31.37
C GLN A 250 -24.83 6.90 29.91
N THR A 251 -23.82 6.48 29.16
CA THR A 251 -23.67 6.76 27.73
C THR A 251 -23.25 5.51 26.98
N LYS A 252 -23.67 5.39 25.71
CA LYS A 252 -23.27 4.32 24.79
C LYS A 252 -22.61 4.93 23.57
N TYR A 253 -21.43 4.45 23.21
CA TYR A 253 -20.71 4.82 21.99
C TYR A 253 -20.47 3.61 21.11
N THR A 254 -20.84 3.71 19.84
CA THR A 254 -20.41 2.76 18.81
C THR A 254 -19.13 3.27 18.16
N VAL A 255 -18.16 2.38 18.03
CA VAL A 255 -16.88 2.64 17.36
C VAL A 255 -16.82 1.83 16.08
N ARG A 256 -16.40 2.46 14.98
CA ARG A 256 -16.33 1.85 13.64
C ARG A 256 -15.01 2.16 12.96
N SER A 257 -14.40 1.15 12.37
CA SER A 257 -13.20 1.31 11.55
C SER A 257 -13.11 0.24 10.47
N ARG A 258 -12.24 0.43 9.47
CA ARG A 258 -12.09 -0.48 8.33
C ARG A 258 -11.62 -1.88 8.72
N THR A 259 -10.86 -2.01 9.81
CA THR A 259 -10.34 -3.32 10.25
C THR A 259 -10.46 -3.50 11.76
N ILE A 260 -10.52 -4.74 12.22
CA ILE A 260 -10.60 -5.10 13.64
C ILE A 260 -9.44 -4.54 14.46
N ASN A 261 -8.22 -4.52 13.92
CA ASN A 261 -7.07 -3.95 14.62
C ASN A 261 -7.21 -2.45 14.81
N ARG A 262 -7.79 -1.75 13.84
CA ARG A 262 -8.01 -0.31 13.91
C ARG A 262 -9.19 0.04 14.80
N VAL A 263 -10.27 -0.74 14.80
CA VAL A 263 -11.41 -0.49 15.70
C VAL A 263 -10.98 -0.65 17.17
N LYS A 264 -10.15 -1.65 17.48
CA LYS A 264 -9.57 -1.83 18.82
C LYS A 264 -8.70 -0.65 19.23
N ALA A 265 -7.82 -0.19 18.32
CA ALA A 265 -6.97 0.98 18.60
C ALA A 265 -7.78 2.26 18.79
N LEU A 266 -8.85 2.45 18.02
CA LEU A 266 -9.74 3.60 18.16
C LEU A 266 -10.55 3.52 19.45
N GLY A 267 -11.12 2.35 19.76
CA GLY A 267 -11.88 2.12 20.97
C GLY A 267 -11.08 2.38 22.24
N ALA A 268 -9.82 1.94 22.30
CA ALA A 268 -8.91 2.27 23.39
C ALA A 268 -8.67 3.78 23.57
N ARG A 269 -8.78 4.58 22.49
CA ARG A 269 -8.73 6.06 22.59
C ARG A 269 -10.04 6.64 23.10
N VAL A 270 -11.18 6.06 22.74
CA VAL A 270 -12.50 6.45 23.24
C VAL A 270 -12.62 6.14 24.73
N GLU A 271 -12.17 4.97 25.18
CA GLU A 271 -12.08 4.59 26.60
C GLU A 271 -11.27 5.59 27.40
N LYS A 272 -10.08 6.00 26.90
CA LYS A 272 -9.28 7.05 27.54
C LYS A 272 -10.00 8.40 27.63
N CYS A 273 -10.85 8.75 26.66
CA CYS A 273 -11.65 9.97 26.74
C CYS A 273 -12.73 9.88 27.83
N LEU A 274 -13.33 8.70 28.02
CA LEU A 274 -14.30 8.39 29.08
C LEU A 274 -13.62 8.43 30.45
N GLU A 275 -12.47 7.75 30.58
CA GLU A 275 -11.62 7.75 31.79
C GLU A 275 -11.20 9.16 32.19
N ALA A 276 -10.81 10.00 31.23
CA ALA A 276 -10.44 11.39 31.52
C ALA A 276 -11.61 12.22 32.06
N GLY A 277 -12.84 11.97 31.61
CA GLY A 277 -14.05 12.61 32.15
C GLY A 277 -14.34 12.19 33.58
N ALA A 278 -14.23 10.89 33.87
CA ALA A 278 -14.37 10.36 35.22
C ALA A 278 -13.29 10.92 36.16
N LEU A 279 -12.03 10.87 35.74
CA LEU A 279 -10.89 11.35 36.51
C LEU A 279 -11.01 12.85 36.83
N ALA A 280 -11.39 13.68 35.86
CA ALA A 280 -11.51 15.13 36.05
C ALA A 280 -12.63 15.51 37.02
N SER A 281 -13.70 14.72 37.08
CA SER A 281 -14.87 14.97 37.96
C SER A 281 -14.76 14.27 39.32
N GLY A 282 -13.84 13.31 39.46
CA GLY A 282 -13.72 12.46 40.65
C GLY A 282 -14.70 11.29 40.70
N CYS A 283 -15.40 10.99 39.58
CA CYS A 283 -16.33 9.86 39.50
C CYS A 283 -15.60 8.53 39.37
N GLU A 284 -16.24 7.46 39.83
CA GLU A 284 -15.92 6.09 39.43
C GLU A 284 -16.53 5.80 38.04
N LEU A 285 -15.86 4.94 37.27
CA LEU A 285 -16.26 4.60 35.90
C LEU A 285 -16.34 3.10 35.73
N GLU A 286 -17.50 2.63 35.29
CA GLU A 286 -17.71 1.26 34.82
C GLU A 286 -17.83 1.26 33.29
N ILE A 287 -17.04 0.43 32.61
CA ILE A 287 -17.10 0.26 31.16
C ILE A 287 -17.52 -1.17 30.84
N GLN A 288 -18.52 -1.32 29.99
CA GLN A 288 -18.96 -2.57 29.40
C GLN A 288 -18.86 -2.47 27.88
N SER A 289 -18.16 -3.41 27.24
CA SER A 289 -18.02 -3.45 25.78
C SER A 289 -18.76 -4.63 25.19
N SER A 290 -19.45 -4.40 24.08
CA SER A 290 -20.04 -5.49 23.29
C SER A 290 -18.96 -6.29 22.56
N GLN A 291 -19.36 -7.43 21.99
CA GLN A 291 -18.47 -8.21 21.16
C GLN A 291 -18.03 -7.41 19.92
N ILE A 292 -16.79 -7.64 19.47
CA ILE A 292 -16.26 -6.95 18.30
C ILE A 292 -16.63 -7.73 17.03
N PHE A 293 -17.45 -7.12 16.20
CA PHE A 293 -17.76 -7.57 14.85
C PHE A 293 -16.56 -7.23 13.97
N ALA A 294 -15.89 -8.23 13.43
CA ALA A 294 -14.69 -8.05 12.62
C ALA A 294 -15.05 -7.57 11.20
N ASP A 295 -14.08 -6.97 10.51
CA ASP A 295 -14.21 -6.71 9.08
C ASP A 295 -14.26 -8.02 8.29
N LEU A 296 -15.09 -8.08 7.25
CA LEU A 296 -15.21 -9.26 6.42
C LEU A 296 -14.09 -9.33 5.37
N VAL A 297 -13.29 -10.39 5.45
CA VAL A 297 -12.21 -10.67 4.50
C VAL A 297 -12.77 -11.46 3.32
N VAL A 298 -12.78 -10.82 2.16
CA VAL A 298 -13.36 -11.40 0.95
C VAL A 298 -12.47 -12.50 0.36
N ASN A 299 -13.03 -13.71 0.25
CA ASN A 299 -12.37 -14.86 -0.36
C ASN A 299 -12.69 -14.97 -1.86
N LYS A 300 -11.79 -14.47 -2.72
CA LYS A 300 -12.05 -14.39 -4.18
C LYS A 300 -12.33 -15.75 -4.86
N PRO A 301 -11.58 -16.83 -4.58
CA PRO A 301 -11.89 -18.15 -5.15
C PRO A 301 -13.30 -18.63 -4.83
N LEU A 302 -13.74 -18.51 -3.56
CA LEU A 302 -15.10 -18.87 -3.17
C LEU A 302 -16.14 -17.95 -3.83
N CYS A 303 -15.87 -16.64 -3.93
CA CYS A 303 -16.75 -15.69 -4.61
C CYS A 303 -16.94 -16.07 -6.09
N LYS A 304 -15.84 -16.39 -6.79
CA LYS A 304 -15.87 -16.80 -8.19
C LYS A 304 -16.61 -18.13 -8.38
N GLY A 305 -16.35 -19.12 -7.51
CA GLY A 305 -17.06 -20.39 -7.56
C GLY A 305 -18.57 -20.22 -7.36
N PHE A 306 -18.97 -19.39 -6.41
CA PHE A 306 -20.38 -19.05 -6.19
C PHE A 306 -21.00 -18.31 -7.38
N GLN A 307 -20.30 -17.32 -7.93
CA GLN A 307 -20.72 -16.57 -9.11
C GLN A 307 -20.94 -17.50 -10.31
N GLU A 308 -20.03 -18.44 -10.57
CA GLU A 308 -20.17 -19.44 -11.63
C GLU A 308 -21.38 -20.35 -11.39
N CYS A 309 -21.60 -20.79 -10.15
CA CYS A 309 -22.75 -21.63 -9.80
C CYS A 309 -24.10 -20.89 -9.89
N MET A 310 -24.12 -19.57 -9.69
CA MET A 310 -25.30 -18.75 -9.96
C MET A 310 -25.52 -18.55 -11.46
N ALA A 311 -24.44 -18.31 -12.22
CA ALA A 311 -24.50 -18.15 -13.68
C ALA A 311 -25.00 -19.42 -14.39
N ASP A 312 -24.61 -20.61 -13.89
CA ASP A 312 -25.10 -21.90 -14.38
C ASP A 312 -26.62 -22.09 -14.17
N GLN A 313 -27.22 -21.30 -13.28
CA GLN A 313 -28.68 -21.26 -13.03
C GLN A 313 -29.37 -20.09 -13.76
N GLY A 314 -28.63 -19.34 -14.58
CA GLY A 314 -29.15 -18.20 -15.35
C GLY A 314 -29.09 -16.85 -14.63
N GLU A 315 -28.51 -16.81 -13.42
CA GLU A 315 -28.45 -15.59 -12.60
C GLU A 315 -27.07 -14.94 -12.66
N GLN A 316 -27.01 -13.64 -12.94
CA GLN A 316 -25.75 -12.91 -13.00
C GLN A 316 -25.46 -12.18 -11.68
N LEU A 317 -24.25 -12.37 -11.16
CA LEU A 317 -23.74 -11.64 -10.00
C LEU A 317 -22.51 -10.83 -10.40
N LEU A 318 -22.27 -9.73 -9.68
CA LEU A 318 -20.96 -9.09 -9.67
C LEU A 318 -19.98 -9.96 -8.88
N ASP A 319 -18.74 -10.04 -9.37
CA ASP A 319 -17.65 -10.78 -8.71
C ASP A 319 -17.33 -10.15 -7.35
N LEU A 320 -16.80 -8.92 -7.37
CA LEU A 320 -16.42 -8.17 -6.18
C LEU A 320 -16.95 -6.74 -6.25
N ASP A 321 -17.46 -6.24 -5.14
CA ASP A 321 -17.74 -4.81 -5.01
C ASP A 321 -16.48 -4.03 -4.59
N LYS A 322 -16.32 -2.84 -5.17
CA LYS A 322 -15.33 -1.85 -4.71
C LYS A 322 -15.86 -1.00 -3.55
N VAL A 323 -17.18 -0.95 -3.39
CA VAL A 323 -17.85 -0.23 -2.31
C VAL A 323 -17.84 -1.08 -1.05
N LEU A 324 -17.36 -0.48 0.04
CA LEU A 324 -17.31 -1.12 1.34
C LEU A 324 -18.71 -1.11 1.97
N MET A 325 -19.16 -2.25 2.48
CA MET A 325 -20.43 -2.33 3.22
C MET A 325 -20.28 -1.53 4.52
N SER A 326 -21.19 -0.58 4.74
CA SER A 326 -21.25 0.20 5.99
C SER A 326 -21.80 -0.63 7.15
N GLY A 327 -22.50 -1.73 6.86
CA GLY A 327 -22.89 -2.75 7.83
C GLY A 327 -21.71 -3.58 8.33
N SER A 328 -21.89 -4.22 9.48
CA SER A 328 -20.96 -5.16 10.10
C SER A 328 -21.73 -6.44 10.38
N THR A 329 -21.05 -7.59 10.26
CA THR A 329 -21.64 -8.91 10.47
C THR A 329 -20.63 -9.80 11.17
N ASP A 330 -21.09 -10.69 12.05
CA ASP A 330 -20.22 -11.64 12.76
C ASP A 330 -19.70 -12.76 11.84
N GLN A 331 -20.23 -12.89 10.62
CA GLN A 331 -19.58 -13.66 9.54
C GLN A 331 -18.20 -13.08 9.18
N GLY A 332 -18.00 -11.79 9.46
CA GLY A 332 -16.69 -11.16 9.41
C GLY A 332 -15.70 -11.89 10.34
N ASN A 333 -16.10 -12.26 11.55
CA ASN A 333 -15.26 -12.99 12.50
C ASN A 333 -14.92 -14.40 12.00
N VAL A 334 -15.85 -15.10 11.36
CA VAL A 334 -15.59 -16.40 10.72
C VAL A 334 -14.54 -16.24 9.61
N SER A 335 -14.65 -15.18 8.80
CA SER A 335 -13.69 -14.90 7.72
C SER A 335 -12.25 -14.61 8.20
N GLN A 336 -12.09 -14.21 9.46
CA GLN A 336 -10.76 -13.97 10.06
C GLN A 336 -10.03 -15.28 10.39
N ILE A 337 -10.76 -16.36 10.68
CA ILE A 337 -10.18 -17.63 11.12
C ILE A 337 -10.16 -18.70 10.01
N MET A 338 -10.98 -18.55 8.97
CA MET A 338 -11.05 -19.50 7.85
C MET A 338 -11.55 -18.85 6.56
N PRO A 339 -11.36 -19.51 5.40
CA PRO A 339 -12.00 -19.09 4.16
C PRO A 339 -13.53 -19.09 4.31
N ALA A 340 -14.13 -17.91 4.20
CA ALA A 340 -15.58 -17.74 4.32
C ALA A 340 -16.16 -17.01 3.10
N LEU A 341 -17.37 -17.40 2.72
CA LEU A 341 -18.21 -16.70 1.75
C LEU A 341 -19.35 -15.99 2.49
N HIS A 342 -19.61 -14.75 2.09
CA HIS A 342 -20.79 -13.99 2.49
C HIS A 342 -21.31 -13.24 1.26
N ALA A 343 -22.11 -13.94 0.45
CA ALA A 343 -22.66 -13.41 -0.78
C ALA A 343 -23.89 -12.54 -0.49
N LEU A 344 -24.09 -11.47 -1.25
CA LEU A 344 -25.28 -10.62 -1.16
C LEU A 344 -26.18 -10.90 -2.35
N VAL A 345 -27.43 -11.31 -2.12
CA VAL A 345 -28.38 -11.62 -3.20
C VAL A 345 -29.64 -10.78 -3.05
N GLY A 346 -30.06 -10.16 -4.14
CA GLY A 346 -31.21 -9.27 -4.23
C GLY A 346 -32.53 -10.01 -4.20
N ILE A 347 -33.43 -9.57 -3.34
CA ILE A 347 -34.84 -9.94 -3.37
C ILE A 347 -35.69 -8.78 -3.89
N PRO A 348 -36.84 -9.04 -4.53
CA PRO A 348 -37.76 -7.99 -4.93
C PRO A 348 -38.36 -7.29 -3.71
N VAL A 349 -38.17 -5.97 -3.59
CA VAL A 349 -38.75 -5.15 -2.52
C VAL A 349 -39.54 -4.01 -3.17
N ARG A 350 -40.71 -3.69 -2.61
CA ARG A 350 -41.51 -2.55 -3.12
C ARG A 350 -40.88 -1.22 -2.68
N ASP A 351 -41.04 -0.21 -3.53
CA ASP A 351 -40.68 1.19 -3.27
C ASP A 351 -39.19 1.43 -2.92
N GLY A 352 -38.28 0.54 -3.36
CA GLY A 352 -36.85 0.67 -3.10
C GLY A 352 -36.46 0.57 -1.63
N ALA A 353 -37.31 -0.01 -0.78
CA ALA A 353 -37.01 -0.16 0.63
C ALA A 353 -35.82 -1.11 0.87
N LYS A 354 -35.07 -0.84 1.94
CA LYS A 354 -33.81 -1.50 2.29
C LYS A 354 -33.94 -2.33 3.55
N ASN A 355 -32.92 -3.11 3.87
CA ASN A 355 -32.81 -3.81 5.15
C ASN A 355 -33.12 -2.85 6.33
N HIS A 356 -33.71 -3.41 7.39
CA HIS A 356 -34.15 -2.73 8.61
C HIS A 356 -35.37 -1.82 8.40
N THR A 357 -36.22 -2.14 7.42
CA THR A 357 -37.52 -1.49 7.17
C THR A 357 -38.66 -2.50 7.23
N ARG A 358 -39.88 -2.04 7.56
CA ARG A 358 -41.08 -2.91 7.58
C ARG A 358 -41.41 -3.48 6.21
N GLN A 359 -41.14 -2.72 5.16
CA GLN A 359 -41.31 -3.12 3.77
C GLN A 359 -40.38 -4.29 3.42
N PHE A 360 -39.13 -4.24 3.87
CA PHE A 360 -38.19 -5.37 3.71
C PHE A 360 -38.65 -6.60 4.48
N THR A 361 -39.14 -6.44 5.72
CA THR A 361 -39.76 -7.55 6.46
C THR A 361 -40.87 -8.19 5.65
N THR A 362 -41.75 -7.39 5.04
CA THR A 362 -42.85 -7.92 4.22
C THR A 362 -42.31 -8.69 3.01
N ALA A 363 -41.32 -8.12 2.32
CA ALA A 363 -40.69 -8.74 1.16
C ALA A 363 -39.99 -10.06 1.51
N ALA A 364 -39.34 -10.15 2.68
CA ALA A 364 -38.63 -11.34 3.13
C ALA A 364 -39.55 -12.56 3.38
N GLY A 365 -40.87 -12.36 3.49
CA GLY A 365 -41.88 -13.42 3.62
C GLY A 365 -42.66 -13.70 2.33
N THR A 366 -42.17 -13.26 1.17
CA THR A 366 -42.79 -13.47 -0.14
C THR A 366 -42.26 -14.72 -0.84
N GLN A 367 -43.07 -15.29 -1.73
CA GLN A 367 -42.69 -16.49 -2.47
C GLN A 367 -41.60 -16.19 -3.51
N GLU A 368 -41.58 -14.98 -4.05
CA GLU A 368 -40.54 -14.49 -4.95
C GLU A 368 -39.17 -14.43 -4.26
N ALA A 369 -39.11 -13.86 -3.05
CA ALA A 369 -37.89 -13.82 -2.25
C ALA A 369 -37.42 -15.23 -1.86
N HIS A 370 -38.35 -16.12 -1.51
CA HIS A 370 -38.05 -17.52 -1.24
C HIS A 370 -37.43 -18.21 -2.45
N ARG A 371 -38.03 -18.08 -3.65
CA ARG A 371 -37.50 -18.69 -4.88
C ARG A 371 -36.07 -18.24 -5.19
N GLN A 372 -35.78 -16.95 -5.05
CA GLN A 372 -34.43 -16.41 -5.24
C GLN A 372 -33.43 -17.01 -4.24
N THR A 373 -33.88 -17.17 -3.00
CA THR A 373 -33.10 -17.73 -1.90
C THR A 373 -32.81 -19.23 -2.12
N ILE A 374 -33.77 -19.99 -2.68
CA ILE A 374 -33.56 -21.38 -3.08
C ILE A 374 -32.48 -21.48 -4.17
N THR A 375 -32.53 -20.61 -5.20
CA THR A 375 -31.48 -20.55 -6.24
C THR A 375 -30.09 -20.27 -5.65
N ALA A 376 -30.01 -19.31 -4.72
CA ALA A 376 -28.77 -19.02 -4.00
C ALA A 376 -28.31 -20.21 -3.14
N GLY A 377 -29.22 -20.89 -2.43
CA GLY A 377 -28.92 -22.08 -1.65
C GLY A 377 -28.37 -23.24 -2.49
N LYS A 378 -28.94 -23.48 -3.67
CA LYS A 378 -28.40 -24.44 -4.65
C LYS A 378 -27.00 -24.07 -5.11
N ALA A 379 -26.73 -22.78 -5.36
CA ALA A 379 -25.38 -22.32 -5.71
C ALA A 379 -24.39 -22.50 -4.55
N LEU A 380 -24.81 -22.29 -3.30
CA LEU A 380 -23.98 -22.60 -2.12
C LEU A 380 -23.65 -24.10 -2.06
N ALA A 381 -24.63 -24.99 -2.34
CA ALA A 381 -24.40 -26.44 -2.41
C ALA A 381 -23.39 -26.81 -3.50
N MET A 382 -23.54 -26.26 -4.71
CA MET A 382 -22.63 -26.52 -5.83
C MET A 382 -21.21 -25.99 -5.55
N THR A 383 -21.11 -24.84 -4.88
CA THR A 383 -19.82 -24.29 -4.41
C THR A 383 -19.19 -25.24 -3.39
N GLY A 384 -19.97 -25.73 -2.42
CA GLY A 384 -19.53 -26.73 -1.45
C GLY A 384 -19.10 -28.06 -2.11
N TRP A 385 -19.82 -28.50 -3.14
CA TRP A 385 -19.45 -29.67 -3.92
C TRP A 385 -18.08 -29.49 -4.59
N MET A 386 -17.82 -28.34 -5.22
CA MET A 386 -16.50 -28.01 -5.78
C MET A 386 -15.40 -28.09 -4.72
N VAL A 387 -15.66 -27.58 -3.50
CA VAL A 387 -14.70 -27.67 -2.37
C VAL A 387 -14.38 -29.12 -2.00
N LEU A 388 -15.34 -30.04 -2.08
CA LEU A 388 -15.12 -31.44 -1.76
C LEU A 388 -14.36 -32.20 -2.85
N VAL A 389 -14.68 -31.95 -4.13
CA VAL A 389 -14.20 -32.81 -5.24
C VAL A 389 -13.07 -32.22 -6.07
N ASP A 390 -12.87 -30.90 -6.04
CA ASP A 390 -11.84 -30.21 -6.80
C ASP A 390 -10.68 -29.80 -5.88
N ASP A 391 -9.59 -30.56 -5.95
CA ASP A 391 -8.38 -30.31 -5.18
C ASP A 391 -7.73 -28.97 -5.55
N GLU A 392 -7.77 -28.57 -6.81
CA GLU A 392 -7.17 -27.31 -7.26
C GLU A 392 -7.99 -26.13 -6.75
N PHE A 393 -9.33 -26.19 -6.85
CA PHE A 393 -10.23 -25.18 -6.29
C PHE A 393 -10.02 -25.04 -4.77
N TYR A 394 -9.91 -26.16 -4.05
CA TYR A 394 -9.68 -26.16 -2.61
C TYR A 394 -8.30 -25.64 -2.22
N GLN A 395 -7.23 -25.96 -2.94
CA GLN A 395 -5.89 -25.44 -2.62
C GLN A 395 -5.78 -23.95 -2.96
N ASN A 396 -6.48 -23.50 -4.02
CA ASN A 396 -6.52 -22.10 -4.40
C ASN A 396 -7.36 -21.23 -3.47
N LYS A 397 -8.13 -21.78 -2.53
CA LYS A 397 -9.03 -21.03 -1.64
C LYS A 397 -8.34 -19.98 -0.77
N GLY A 398 -7.01 -20.01 -0.62
CA GLY A 398 -6.23 -19.02 0.13
C GLY A 398 -6.50 -19.05 1.64
N SER A 399 -5.46 -19.06 2.46
CA SER A 399 -5.62 -18.93 3.91
C SER A 399 -6.20 -17.56 4.24
N GLY A 400 -7.38 -17.51 4.87
CA GLY A 400 -7.80 -16.33 5.64
C GLY A 400 -6.68 -15.94 6.60
N SER A 401 -6.46 -14.64 6.78
CA SER A 401 -5.44 -14.01 7.64
C SER A 401 -4.91 -14.90 8.78
N SER A 402 -3.63 -15.20 8.94
CA SER A 402 -2.45 -14.51 8.46
C SER A 402 -1.20 -15.38 8.72
N PHE A 403 -0.38 -15.52 7.68
CA PHE A 403 1.02 -15.92 7.81
C PHE A 403 1.77 -15.02 8.83
N VAL A 404 1.27 -13.79 9.05
CA VAL A 404 1.76 -12.82 10.03
C VAL A 404 1.36 -13.16 11.48
N ALA A 405 0.16 -13.65 11.78
CA ALA A 405 -0.22 -14.08 13.14
C ALA A 405 0.40 -15.43 13.51
N TRP A 406 0.59 -16.33 12.53
CA TRP A 406 1.40 -17.54 12.73
C TRP A 406 2.87 -17.21 13.00
N ILE A 407 3.41 -16.18 12.35
CA ILE A 407 4.74 -15.63 12.67
C ILE A 407 4.74 -15.09 14.11
N ILE A 408 3.79 -14.24 14.49
CA ILE A 408 3.80 -13.59 15.81
C ILE A 408 3.60 -14.58 16.97
N SER A 409 2.84 -15.66 16.79
CA SER A 409 2.62 -16.66 17.85
C SER A 409 3.75 -17.69 18.00
N ASN A 410 4.60 -17.89 16.97
CA ASN A 410 5.72 -18.83 17.01
C ASN A 410 7.09 -18.18 17.28
N PHE A 411 7.14 -16.88 17.52
CA PHE A 411 8.38 -16.13 17.84
C PHE A 411 8.78 -16.23 19.32
N HIS A 412 8.64 -17.41 19.95
CA HIS A 412 9.15 -17.64 21.30
C HIS A 412 10.27 -18.66 21.44
N ASP A 413 10.65 -19.42 20.41
CA ASP A 413 11.77 -20.36 20.56
C ASP A 413 12.72 -20.40 19.36
N SER A 414 13.97 -20.01 19.61
CA SER A 414 15.21 -20.68 19.22
C SER A 414 15.38 -21.31 17.81
N TYR A 415 14.87 -20.71 16.73
CA TYR A 415 15.12 -21.21 15.35
C TYR A 415 15.73 -20.21 14.35
N THR A 416 16.20 -19.04 14.80
CA THR A 416 16.77 -18.00 13.92
C THR A 416 18.06 -18.45 13.19
N LEU A 417 18.76 -19.47 13.68
CA LEU A 417 19.94 -20.04 13.01
C LEU A 417 19.59 -21.01 11.87
N LEU A 418 18.46 -21.71 11.96
CA LEU A 418 18.09 -22.77 11.01
C LEU A 418 17.48 -22.23 9.71
N LEU A 419 16.80 -21.07 9.77
CA LEU A 419 16.21 -20.41 8.61
C LEU A 419 17.26 -19.77 7.68
N LEU A 420 18.38 -19.30 8.24
CA LEU A 420 19.51 -18.82 7.45
C LEU A 420 20.17 -19.99 6.71
N THR A 421 20.37 -21.14 7.36
CA THR A 421 20.92 -22.34 6.70
C THR A 421 20.01 -22.94 5.63
N SER A 422 18.68 -22.87 5.75
CA SER A 422 17.77 -23.37 4.72
C SER A 422 17.70 -22.45 3.49
N ILE A 423 17.84 -21.13 3.68
CA ILE A 423 17.96 -20.16 2.58
C ILE A 423 19.31 -20.34 1.85
N PHE A 424 20.41 -20.53 2.59
CA PHE A 424 21.72 -20.83 1.96
C PHE A 424 21.73 -22.20 1.25
N SER A 425 21.07 -23.22 1.81
CA SER A 425 20.90 -24.53 1.17
C SER A 425 20.02 -24.47 -0.10
N SER A 426 18.97 -23.65 -0.09
CA SER A 426 18.13 -23.34 -1.26
C SER A 426 18.87 -22.54 -2.35
N MET A 427 19.90 -21.77 -2.00
CA MET A 427 20.75 -21.05 -2.97
C MET A 427 21.84 -21.96 -3.56
N GLU A 428 22.22 -23.03 -2.87
CA GLU A 428 23.17 -24.03 -3.37
C GLU A 428 22.55 -25.02 -4.36
N SER A 429 21.24 -25.31 -4.25
CA SER A 429 20.50 -26.14 -5.21
C SER A 429 20.13 -25.42 -6.51
N SER A 430 20.43 -24.13 -6.64
CA SER A 430 20.16 -23.31 -7.83
C SER A 430 21.44 -22.93 -8.59
N LYS A 431 22.45 -23.82 -8.64
CA LYS A 431 23.47 -23.72 -9.69
C LYS A 431 22.81 -24.05 -11.03
N PRO A 432 22.88 -23.16 -12.04
CA PRO A 432 22.43 -23.52 -13.37
C PRO A 432 23.39 -24.59 -13.90
N SER A 433 22.89 -25.81 -14.13
CA SER A 433 23.54 -26.74 -15.02
C SER A 433 23.56 -26.10 -16.41
N GLU A 434 24.74 -25.79 -16.93
CA GLU A 434 24.96 -25.47 -18.34
C GLU A 434 24.46 -26.63 -19.20
N THR A 435 23.18 -26.61 -19.62
CA THR A 435 22.58 -27.32 -20.79
C THR A 435 21.06 -27.48 -20.64
N GLN A 436 20.29 -26.42 -20.36
CA GLN A 436 18.85 -26.45 -20.66
C GLN A 436 18.36 -25.19 -21.38
N SER A 437 17.59 -25.47 -22.42
CA SER A 437 17.24 -24.72 -23.62
C SER A 437 16.11 -23.69 -23.42
N PRO A 438 15.89 -22.78 -24.40
CA PRO A 438 14.96 -21.64 -24.34
C PRO A 438 13.47 -22.05 -24.51
N THR A 439 12.93 -22.83 -23.59
CA THR A 439 11.61 -23.48 -23.78
C THR A 439 10.41 -22.61 -23.38
N PHE A 440 10.53 -21.71 -22.40
CA PHE A 440 9.36 -20.97 -21.90
C PHE A 440 8.86 -19.87 -22.85
N GLU A 441 9.77 -19.13 -23.50
CA GLU A 441 9.39 -18.13 -24.52
C GLU A 441 8.91 -18.79 -25.81
N ALA A 442 9.50 -19.94 -26.20
CA ALA A 442 9.10 -20.68 -27.38
C ALA A 442 7.69 -21.30 -27.24
N ASP A 443 7.33 -21.80 -26.05
CA ASP A 443 5.99 -22.35 -25.79
C ASP A 443 4.91 -21.27 -25.72
N TYR A 444 5.24 -20.05 -25.27
CA TYR A 444 4.29 -18.93 -25.27
C TYR A 444 3.99 -18.46 -26.69
N VAL A 445 5.02 -18.34 -27.54
CA VAL A 445 4.89 -17.98 -28.97
C VAL A 445 4.13 -19.05 -29.75
N ASN A 446 4.37 -20.33 -29.46
CA ASN A 446 3.65 -21.45 -30.08
C ASN A 446 2.18 -21.55 -29.62
N LYS A 447 1.85 -21.18 -28.38
CA LYS A 447 0.47 -21.22 -27.86
C LYS A 447 -0.41 -20.04 -28.29
N THR A 448 0.17 -18.87 -28.53
CA THR A 448 -0.61 -17.66 -28.91
C THR A 448 -0.64 -17.41 -30.42
N GLY A 449 0.03 -18.22 -31.23
CA GLY A 449 0.02 -18.10 -32.69
C GLY A 449 0.65 -16.79 -33.22
N VAL A 450 1.46 -16.10 -32.41
CA VAL A 450 2.07 -14.82 -32.79
C VAL A 450 3.23 -15.13 -33.75
N GLN A 451 3.00 -14.95 -35.06
CA GLN A 451 4.04 -15.12 -36.06
C GLN A 451 5.17 -14.09 -35.86
N ASN A 452 6.42 -14.53 -36.06
CA ASN A 452 7.65 -13.73 -35.93
C ASN A 452 7.79 -12.52 -36.89
N ASN A 453 6.71 -12.10 -37.56
CA ASN A 453 6.65 -10.94 -38.46
C ASN A 453 5.46 -10.00 -38.19
N VAL A 454 4.84 -10.05 -37.01
CA VAL A 454 3.82 -9.05 -36.65
C VAL A 454 4.51 -7.73 -36.33
N VAL A 455 4.39 -6.76 -37.23
CA VAL A 455 4.68 -5.36 -36.92
C VAL A 455 3.62 -4.88 -35.93
N ILE A 456 3.93 -4.93 -34.63
CA ILE A 456 3.02 -4.47 -33.58
C ILE A 456 2.92 -2.95 -33.68
N ASP A 457 1.72 -2.46 -33.98
CA ASP A 457 1.43 -1.04 -33.90
C ASP A 457 1.46 -0.58 -32.44
N LEU A 458 2.50 0.19 -32.09
CA LEU A 458 2.72 0.78 -30.77
C LEU A 458 1.64 1.80 -30.37
N GLN A 459 0.76 2.17 -31.31
CA GLN A 459 -0.38 3.08 -31.10
C GLN A 459 -1.72 2.35 -30.89
N SER A 460 -1.75 1.01 -30.96
CA SER A 460 -2.95 0.23 -30.72
C SER A 460 -3.50 0.41 -29.29
N GLU A 461 -4.84 0.40 -29.16
CA GLU A 461 -5.55 0.49 -27.87
C GLU A 461 -5.06 -0.56 -26.85
N GLU A 462 -4.69 -1.75 -27.32
CA GLU A 462 -4.21 -2.85 -26.48
C GLU A 462 -2.84 -2.56 -25.86
N VAL A 463 -1.89 -2.01 -26.65
CA VAL A 463 -0.57 -1.59 -26.15
C VAL A 463 -0.70 -0.43 -25.16
N ARG A 464 -1.65 0.49 -25.40
CA ARG A 464 -1.94 1.60 -24.47
C ARG A 464 -2.53 1.09 -23.15
N ARG A 465 -3.47 0.14 -23.17
CA ARG A 465 -4.05 -0.47 -21.96
C ARG A 465 -3.01 -1.26 -21.17
N ALA A 466 -2.15 -2.02 -21.85
CA ALA A 466 -1.06 -2.75 -21.21
C ALA A 466 -0.06 -1.79 -20.51
N ARG A 467 0.36 -0.73 -21.20
CA ARG A 467 1.23 0.32 -20.65
C ARG A 467 0.62 1.00 -19.43
N TRP A 468 -0.66 1.36 -19.48
CA TRP A 468 -1.37 1.94 -18.33
C TRP A 468 -1.39 1.01 -17.13
N LYS A 469 -1.56 -0.30 -17.36
CA LYS A 469 -1.52 -1.31 -16.29
C LYS A 469 -0.11 -1.44 -15.70
N ILE A 470 0.93 -1.39 -16.52
CA ILE A 470 2.33 -1.38 -16.07
C ILE A 470 2.61 -0.10 -15.27
N ASP A 471 2.19 1.06 -15.77
CA ASP A 471 2.35 2.37 -15.10
C ASP A 471 1.66 2.38 -13.73
N LEU A 472 0.43 1.87 -13.62
CA LEU A 472 -0.33 1.82 -12.36
C LEU A 472 0.27 0.89 -11.30
N MET A 473 1.09 -0.08 -11.69
CA MET A 473 1.72 -1.01 -10.73
C MET A 473 3.18 -0.63 -10.44
N MET A 474 3.97 -0.36 -11.48
CA MET A 474 5.41 -0.14 -11.34
C MET A 474 5.75 1.26 -10.82
N LEU A 475 5.05 2.30 -11.28
CA LEU A 475 5.39 3.67 -10.87
C LEU A 475 5.10 3.96 -9.40
N PRO A 476 3.97 3.53 -8.81
CA PRO A 476 3.76 3.71 -7.37
C PRO A 476 4.79 2.94 -6.53
N LEU A 477 5.14 1.70 -6.93
CA LEU A 477 6.12 0.88 -6.21
C LEU A 477 7.52 1.52 -6.22
N LEU A 478 8.01 1.92 -7.40
CA LEU A 478 9.31 2.57 -7.55
C LEU A 478 9.30 3.97 -6.90
N GLY A 479 8.21 4.73 -7.07
CA GLY A 479 8.04 6.06 -6.54
C GLY A 479 8.02 6.10 -5.01
N VAL A 480 7.22 5.22 -4.38
CA VAL A 480 7.19 5.11 -2.90
C VAL A 480 8.55 4.67 -2.37
N SER A 481 9.20 3.69 -3.02
CA SER A 481 10.51 3.21 -2.57
C SER A 481 11.59 4.31 -2.66
N TYR A 482 11.60 5.10 -3.75
CA TYR A 482 12.53 6.22 -3.90
C TYR A 482 12.21 7.39 -2.95
N PHE A 483 10.94 7.63 -2.67
CA PHE A 483 10.50 8.59 -1.65
C PHE A 483 10.98 8.17 -0.24
N LEU A 484 10.82 6.90 0.13
CA LEU A 484 11.33 6.36 1.39
C LEU A 484 12.86 6.46 1.47
N GLN A 485 13.55 6.24 0.35
CA GLN A 485 15.01 6.39 0.26
C GLN A 485 15.43 7.84 0.57
N PHE A 486 14.72 8.81 0.01
CA PHE A 486 14.99 10.22 0.29
C PHE A 486 14.68 10.59 1.75
N LEU A 487 13.56 10.11 2.30
CA LEU A 487 13.22 10.32 3.71
C LEU A 487 14.29 9.74 4.65
N ASP A 488 14.82 8.56 4.33
CA ASP A 488 15.85 7.92 5.16
C ASP A 488 17.14 8.75 5.19
N LYS A 489 17.57 9.33 4.07
CA LYS A 489 18.72 10.26 4.04
C LYS A 489 18.52 11.50 4.92
N GLN A 490 17.29 11.98 5.08
CA GLN A 490 16.97 13.11 5.95
C GLN A 490 16.76 12.71 7.41
N SER A 491 16.51 11.43 7.69
CA SER A 491 16.18 10.93 9.03
C SER A 491 17.22 11.31 10.08
N LEU A 492 18.51 11.20 9.74
CA LEU A 492 19.62 11.54 10.64
C LEU A 492 19.57 13.01 11.08
N SER A 493 19.29 13.92 10.15
CA SER A 493 19.16 15.36 10.41
C SER A 493 18.00 15.65 11.36
N TYR A 494 16.86 15.00 11.15
CA TYR A 494 15.68 15.16 12.03
C TYR A 494 15.94 14.59 13.43
N SER A 495 16.49 13.38 13.52
CA SER A 495 16.81 12.73 14.79
C SER A 495 17.83 13.53 15.62
N SER A 496 18.77 14.23 14.97
CA SER A 496 19.73 15.10 15.66
C SER A 496 19.07 16.21 16.48
N LEU A 497 17.91 16.69 16.05
CA LEU A 497 17.13 17.71 16.75
C LEU A 497 16.24 17.12 17.88
N LEU A 498 15.85 15.85 17.73
CA LEU A 498 14.91 15.15 18.62
C LEU A 498 15.57 14.43 19.81
N GLY A 499 16.85 14.67 20.07
CA GLY A 499 17.54 14.11 21.25
C GLY A 499 18.64 13.09 20.94
N MET A 500 18.84 12.69 19.68
CA MET A 500 19.82 11.64 19.34
C MET A 500 21.25 11.98 19.79
N ILE A 501 21.70 13.23 19.63
CA ILE A 501 23.05 13.67 20.02
C ILE A 501 23.29 13.51 21.53
N PRO A 502 22.46 14.07 22.43
CA PRO A 502 22.62 13.88 23.87
C PRO A 502 22.42 12.42 24.31
N ASP A 503 21.46 11.69 23.73
CA ASP A 503 21.14 10.31 24.13
C ASP A 503 22.28 9.33 23.82
N THR A 504 22.97 9.53 22.69
CA THR A 504 24.11 8.70 22.27
C THR A 504 25.48 9.27 22.67
N LYS A 505 25.49 10.39 23.40
CA LYS A 505 26.69 11.07 23.94
C LYS A 505 27.73 11.42 22.87
N LEU A 506 27.29 11.82 21.68
CA LEU A 506 28.19 12.17 20.57
C LEU A 506 28.96 13.46 20.88
N GLN A 507 30.28 13.44 20.67
CA GLN A 507 31.18 14.57 20.93
C GLN A 507 31.97 14.95 19.67
N GLY A 508 32.31 16.24 19.55
CA GLY A 508 33.16 16.76 18.48
C GLY A 508 32.66 16.44 17.07
N SER A 509 33.48 15.72 16.30
CA SER A 509 33.21 15.32 14.91
C SER A 509 32.49 13.96 14.79
N GLN A 510 32.10 13.32 15.90
CA GLN A 510 31.46 12.00 15.85
C GLN A 510 30.14 12.03 15.07
N TYR A 511 29.31 13.06 15.24
CA TYR A 511 28.09 13.20 14.45
C TYR A 511 28.37 13.36 12.94
N SER A 512 29.44 14.08 12.59
CA SER A 512 29.91 14.21 11.20
C SER A 512 30.31 12.87 10.61
N TRP A 513 31.00 12.02 11.38
CA TRP A 513 31.36 10.66 10.96
C TRP A 513 30.15 9.75 10.81
N VAL A 514 29.15 9.85 11.69
CA VAL A 514 27.88 9.11 11.58
C VAL A 514 27.14 9.47 10.28
N ALA A 515 27.22 10.73 9.84
CA ALA A 515 26.68 11.14 8.54
C ALA A 515 27.53 10.61 7.36
N SER A 516 28.86 10.70 7.45
CA SER A 516 29.75 10.32 6.35
C SER A 516 29.86 8.80 6.12
N ILE A 517 29.78 7.97 7.17
CA ILE A 517 30.01 6.52 7.09
C ILE A 517 29.01 5.79 6.18
N PHE A 518 27.80 6.34 6.04
CA PHE A 518 26.79 5.87 5.10
C PHE A 518 27.35 5.75 3.67
N TYR A 519 28.06 6.78 3.21
CA TYR A 519 28.58 6.81 1.84
C TYR A 519 29.76 5.84 1.63
N PHE A 520 30.50 5.49 2.68
CA PHE A 520 31.49 4.41 2.59
C PHE A 520 30.84 3.06 2.35
N GLY A 521 29.75 2.76 3.07
CA GLY A 521 28.94 1.56 2.83
C GLY A 521 28.33 1.55 1.43
N TYR A 522 27.83 2.70 0.99
CA TYR A 522 27.24 2.87 -0.35
C TYR A 522 28.24 2.56 -1.46
N ILE A 523 29.46 3.14 -1.42
CA ILE A 523 30.52 2.85 -2.41
C ILE A 523 30.91 1.37 -2.34
N PHE A 524 31.16 0.86 -1.13
CA PHE A 524 31.61 -0.51 -0.93
C PHE A 524 30.63 -1.53 -1.53
N TRP A 525 29.33 -1.33 -1.34
CA TRP A 525 28.29 -2.25 -1.81
C TRP A 525 27.80 -2.00 -3.23
N SER A 526 28.12 -0.84 -3.82
CA SER A 526 27.79 -0.52 -5.23
C SER A 526 28.36 -1.54 -6.22
N TYR A 527 29.54 -2.12 -5.95
CA TYR A 527 30.13 -3.14 -6.81
C TYR A 527 29.51 -4.54 -6.59
N PRO A 528 29.43 -5.07 -5.35
CA PRO A 528 28.68 -6.30 -5.06
C PRO A 528 27.25 -6.28 -5.62
N THR A 529 26.51 -5.17 -5.44
CA THR A 529 25.13 -5.10 -5.91
C THR A 529 25.03 -5.11 -7.43
N ALA A 530 25.90 -4.41 -8.16
CA ALA A 530 25.92 -4.46 -9.62
C ALA A 530 26.19 -5.88 -10.15
N PHE A 531 27.09 -6.62 -9.49
CA PHE A 531 27.37 -8.02 -9.81
C PHE A 531 26.19 -8.96 -9.48
N LEU A 532 25.58 -8.81 -8.31
CA LEU A 532 24.46 -9.64 -7.86
C LEU A 532 23.17 -9.36 -8.64
N ALA A 533 22.88 -8.10 -8.95
CA ALA A 533 21.72 -7.67 -9.74
C ALA A 533 21.75 -8.25 -11.16
N ALA A 534 22.93 -8.54 -11.70
CA ALA A 534 23.10 -9.17 -13.01
C ALA A 534 22.93 -10.70 -12.99
N ARG A 535 23.03 -11.36 -11.82
CA ARG A 535 23.02 -12.83 -11.67
C ARG A 535 21.81 -13.39 -10.93
N LEU A 536 21.15 -12.56 -10.12
CA LEU A 536 20.00 -12.95 -9.31
C LEU A 536 18.69 -12.42 -9.92
N PRO A 537 17.54 -13.06 -9.64
CA PRO A 537 16.24 -12.51 -10.02
C PRO A 537 16.02 -11.12 -9.40
N ILE A 538 16.05 -10.09 -10.25
CA ILE A 538 16.13 -8.68 -9.81
C ILE A 538 15.03 -8.28 -8.83
N GLY A 539 13.79 -8.75 -9.04
CA GLY A 539 12.67 -8.47 -8.14
C GLY A 539 12.87 -9.06 -6.73
N LYS A 540 13.37 -10.30 -6.63
CA LYS A 540 13.64 -10.95 -5.33
C LYS A 540 14.85 -10.32 -4.64
N TYR A 541 15.88 -9.99 -5.41
CA TYR A 541 17.08 -9.34 -4.91
C TYR A 541 16.78 -7.95 -4.32
N LEU A 542 16.00 -7.13 -5.04
CA LEU A 542 15.60 -5.81 -4.56
C LEU A 542 14.67 -5.91 -3.34
N ALA A 543 13.69 -6.82 -3.34
CA ALA A 543 12.82 -7.04 -2.19
C ALA A 543 13.62 -7.46 -0.95
N GLY A 544 14.53 -8.43 -1.07
CA GLY A 544 15.41 -8.85 0.01
C GLY A 544 16.28 -7.71 0.53
N THR A 545 16.83 -6.90 -0.38
CA THR A 545 17.67 -5.75 0.00
C THR A 545 16.86 -4.67 0.73
N VAL A 546 15.62 -4.38 0.30
CA VAL A 546 14.72 -3.45 0.98
C VAL A 546 14.33 -3.94 2.38
N ILE A 547 14.12 -5.25 2.56
CA ILE A 547 13.84 -5.83 3.89
C ILE A 547 15.04 -5.65 4.81
N VAL A 548 16.24 -5.98 4.34
CA VAL A 548 17.45 -5.82 5.15
C VAL A 548 17.72 -4.34 5.46
N TRP A 549 17.50 -3.44 4.50
CA TRP A 549 17.52 -2.00 4.70
C TRP A 549 16.54 -1.58 5.83
N ALA A 550 15.28 -2.02 5.79
CA ALA A 550 14.29 -1.70 6.81
C ALA A 550 14.67 -2.23 8.20
N ILE A 551 15.22 -3.44 8.29
CA ILE A 551 15.72 -4.01 9.56
C ILE A 551 16.86 -3.15 10.12
N VAL A 552 17.86 -2.83 9.30
CA VAL A 552 18.99 -1.99 9.71
C VAL A 552 18.52 -0.59 10.10
N LEU A 553 17.51 -0.04 9.42
CA LEU A 553 16.90 1.23 9.78
C LEU A 553 16.27 1.17 11.19
N MET A 554 15.48 0.14 11.50
CA MET A 554 14.89 -0.03 12.84
C MET A 554 15.96 -0.19 13.94
N CYS A 555 17.09 -0.84 13.65
CA CYS A 555 18.21 -0.98 14.59
C CYS A 555 18.81 0.37 15.03
N HIS A 556 18.59 1.48 14.30
CA HIS A 556 19.04 2.80 14.73
C HIS A 556 18.40 3.23 16.06
N GLY A 557 17.14 2.85 16.32
CA GLY A 557 16.45 3.15 17.57
C GLY A 557 17.07 2.45 18.79
N ALA A 558 17.81 1.35 18.58
CA ALA A 558 18.50 0.62 19.64
C ALA A 558 19.94 1.12 19.90
N CYS A 559 20.44 2.08 19.10
CA CYS A 559 21.81 2.55 19.21
C CYS A 559 21.96 3.60 20.32
N ASN A 560 22.78 3.30 21.33
CA ASN A 560 23.04 4.18 22.47
C ASN A 560 24.46 4.76 22.50
N ASN A 561 25.26 4.55 21.45
CA ASN A 561 26.65 5.00 21.38
C ASN A 561 27.10 5.23 19.92
N PHE A 562 28.23 5.92 19.77
CA PHE A 562 28.85 6.22 18.49
C PHE A 562 29.11 4.98 17.62
N LEU A 563 29.65 3.90 18.22
CA LEU A 563 30.00 2.69 17.48
C LEU A 563 28.77 2.01 16.86
N GLY A 564 27.68 1.90 17.62
CA GLY A 564 26.41 1.33 17.15
C GLY A 564 25.87 2.11 15.95
N LEU A 565 25.82 3.45 16.06
CA LEU A 565 25.39 4.31 14.96
C LEU A 565 26.30 4.20 13.72
N MET A 566 27.61 4.06 13.90
CA MET A 566 28.56 3.89 12.79
C MET A 566 28.31 2.59 12.02
N ILE A 567 28.12 1.48 12.74
CA ILE A 567 27.86 0.16 12.15
C ILE A 567 26.52 0.16 11.42
N THR A 568 25.44 0.61 12.06
CA THR A 568 24.12 0.60 11.44
C THR A 568 24.06 1.52 10.22
N ARG A 569 24.67 2.71 10.27
CA ARG A 569 24.72 3.64 9.13
C ARG A 569 25.58 3.12 7.97
N PHE A 570 26.68 2.40 8.25
CA PHE A 570 27.48 1.76 7.20
C PHE A 570 26.65 0.73 6.43
N PHE A 571 25.99 -0.18 7.15
CA PHE A 571 25.14 -1.20 6.51
C PHE A 571 23.92 -0.60 5.84
N LEU A 572 23.36 0.49 6.39
CA LEU A 572 22.29 1.23 5.75
C LEU A 572 22.70 1.70 4.36
N GLY A 573 23.88 2.33 4.24
CA GLY A 573 24.43 2.74 2.95
C GLY A 573 24.72 1.57 2.01
N ALA A 574 25.20 0.45 2.54
CA ALA A 574 25.44 -0.75 1.75
C ALA A 574 24.16 -1.24 1.07
N PHE A 575 23.09 -1.48 1.84
CA PHE A 575 21.85 -2.02 1.27
C PHE A 575 21.08 -0.99 0.43
N GLU A 576 21.18 0.31 0.74
CA GLU A 576 20.57 1.35 -0.09
C GLU A 576 21.22 1.46 -1.49
N ALA A 577 22.48 1.04 -1.65
CA ALA A 577 23.21 1.10 -2.93
C ALA A 577 22.58 0.24 -4.04
N ALA A 578 21.79 -0.78 -3.70
CA ALA A 578 21.16 -1.67 -4.67
C ALA A 578 19.99 -1.04 -5.44
N LEU A 579 19.35 -0.02 -4.85
CA LEU A 579 18.10 0.54 -5.37
C LEU A 579 18.28 1.24 -6.71
N ALA A 580 19.27 2.14 -6.82
CA ALA A 580 19.50 2.90 -8.04
C ALA A 580 19.80 2.00 -9.27
N PRO A 581 20.80 1.09 -9.24
CA PRO A 581 21.07 0.20 -10.36
C PRO A 581 19.92 -0.79 -10.60
N GLY A 582 19.28 -1.28 -9.53
CA GLY A 582 18.14 -2.18 -9.66
C GLY A 582 16.92 -1.53 -10.29
N PHE A 583 16.60 -0.29 -9.95
CA PHE A 583 15.52 0.48 -10.55
C PHE A 583 15.83 0.78 -12.01
N SER A 584 17.08 1.12 -12.34
CA SER A 584 17.47 1.28 -13.74
C SER A 584 17.29 0.01 -14.58
N LEU A 585 17.61 -1.17 -14.02
CA LEU A 585 17.37 -2.45 -14.68
C LEU A 585 15.88 -2.76 -14.83
N VAL A 586 15.09 -2.59 -13.76
CA VAL A 586 13.64 -2.80 -13.78
C VAL A 586 12.97 -1.86 -14.78
N MET A 587 13.35 -0.58 -14.82
CA MET A 587 12.87 0.37 -15.82
C MET A 587 13.25 -0.05 -17.24
N GLY A 588 14.45 -0.59 -17.43
CA GLY A 588 14.91 -1.15 -18.70
C GLY A 588 14.14 -2.39 -19.17
N MET A 589 13.58 -3.16 -18.24
CA MET A 589 12.82 -4.39 -18.52
C MET A 589 11.36 -4.12 -18.89
N TRP A 590 10.72 -3.14 -18.23
CA TRP A 590 9.28 -2.92 -18.33
C TRP A 590 8.88 -1.75 -19.25
N TYR A 591 9.82 -0.87 -19.58
CA TYR A 591 9.54 0.34 -20.36
C TYR A 591 10.40 0.45 -21.60
N THR A 592 9.79 0.91 -22.70
CA THR A 592 10.55 1.22 -23.91
C THR A 592 11.44 2.44 -23.69
N ARG A 593 12.50 2.56 -24.49
CA ARG A 593 13.48 3.66 -24.40
C ARG A 593 12.86 5.05 -24.52
N ARG A 594 11.72 5.18 -25.22
CA ARG A 594 10.97 6.43 -25.35
C ARG A 594 10.18 6.78 -24.10
N GLU A 595 9.74 5.77 -23.34
CA GLU A 595 8.91 5.92 -22.15
C GLU A 595 9.74 6.18 -20.89
N GLN A 596 10.93 5.57 -20.80
CA GLN A 596 11.82 5.65 -19.63
C GLN A 596 12.06 7.09 -19.12
N PRO A 597 12.42 8.10 -19.96
CA PRO A 597 12.70 9.44 -19.46
C PRO A 597 11.51 10.11 -18.79
N LEU A 598 10.30 9.94 -19.35
CA LEU A 598 9.08 10.48 -18.74
C LEU A 598 8.78 9.80 -17.41
N ARG A 599 8.99 8.48 -17.30
CA ARG A 599 8.71 7.74 -16.05
C ARG A 599 9.76 7.99 -14.96
N TYR A 600 11.02 8.25 -15.34
CA TYR A 600 12.02 8.81 -14.42
C TYR A 600 11.64 10.23 -13.97
N ALA A 601 10.99 11.02 -14.83
CA ALA A 601 10.54 12.39 -14.52
C ALA A 601 9.16 12.46 -13.83
N ALA A 602 8.33 11.40 -13.93
CA ALA A 602 6.95 11.34 -13.44
C ALA A 602 6.81 11.39 -11.91
N TRP A 603 7.93 11.44 -11.18
CA TRP A 603 7.96 11.65 -9.73
C TRP A 603 7.66 13.10 -9.32
N GLY A 604 7.41 14.02 -10.27
CA GLY A 604 6.83 15.34 -10.05
C GLY A 604 5.35 15.39 -10.42
N ILE A 605 4.45 15.35 -9.42
CA ILE A 605 2.98 15.35 -9.53
C ILE A 605 2.40 16.50 -10.40
N PHE A 606 3.18 17.54 -10.69
CA PHE A 606 2.74 18.71 -11.46
C PHE A 606 2.91 18.58 -13.00
N MET A 607 3.72 17.63 -13.49
CA MET A 607 3.91 17.43 -14.93
C MET A 607 2.77 16.64 -15.59
N LEU A 608 1.98 15.93 -14.78
CA LEU A 608 0.93 15.01 -15.21
C LEU A 608 -0.26 15.69 -15.89
N VAL A 609 -0.37 17.03 -15.78
CA VAL A 609 -1.50 17.80 -16.32
C VAL A 609 -1.11 18.67 -17.52
N LEU A 610 0.19 18.93 -17.76
CA LEU A 610 0.62 20.00 -18.69
C LEU A 610 1.70 19.63 -19.71
N LEU A 611 2.28 18.42 -19.67
CA LEU A 611 3.38 18.05 -20.58
C LEU A 611 2.96 16.90 -21.54
N PRO A 612 2.87 17.12 -22.87
CA PRO A 612 2.54 16.05 -23.82
C PRO A 612 3.73 15.11 -24.07
N ASP A 613 3.42 13.81 -24.20
CA ASP A 613 4.37 12.69 -24.19
C ASP A 613 5.26 12.57 -25.44
N SER A 614 4.91 13.25 -26.54
CA SER A 614 5.75 13.35 -27.74
C SER A 614 5.30 14.53 -28.63
N PRO A 615 6.14 15.08 -29.53
CA PRO A 615 5.69 16.13 -30.45
C PRO A 615 4.63 15.69 -31.45
N SER A 616 4.47 14.38 -31.67
CA SER A 616 3.35 13.80 -32.43
C SER A 616 2.02 13.88 -31.68
N ASP A 617 2.05 13.96 -30.35
CA ASP A 617 0.88 13.99 -29.47
C ASP A 617 0.57 15.41 -28.93
N ALA A 618 1.31 16.41 -29.42
CA ALA A 618 1.12 17.81 -29.04
C ALA A 618 -0.20 18.36 -29.63
N ILE A 619 -1.21 18.47 -28.77
CA ILE A 619 -2.58 18.94 -29.11
C ILE A 619 -2.65 20.34 -29.74
N TRP A 620 -1.58 21.11 -29.69
CA TRP A 620 -1.47 22.50 -30.16
C TRP A 620 -0.70 22.65 -31.48
N LEU A 621 -0.12 21.58 -32.02
CA LEU A 621 0.55 21.57 -33.33
C LEU A 621 -0.40 21.04 -34.40
N SER A 622 -0.39 21.62 -35.60
CA SER A 622 -1.12 21.10 -36.76
C SER A 622 -0.44 19.87 -37.37
N SER A 623 -1.16 19.06 -38.16
CA SER A 623 -0.65 17.79 -38.71
C SER A 623 0.67 17.94 -39.47
N ALA A 624 0.85 19.02 -40.23
CA ALA A 624 2.11 19.32 -40.94
C ALA A 624 3.25 19.76 -39.99
N GLN A 625 2.93 20.41 -38.87
CA GLN A 625 3.90 20.82 -37.85
C GLN A 625 4.37 19.63 -36.99
N ARG A 626 3.47 18.67 -36.73
CA ARG A 626 3.80 17.41 -36.02
C ARG A 626 4.78 16.56 -36.81
N GLU A 627 4.58 16.44 -38.12
CA GLU A 627 5.49 15.71 -39.01
C GLU A 627 6.90 16.33 -39.02
N THR A 628 6.96 17.66 -39.14
CA THR A 628 8.22 18.43 -39.07
C THR A 628 8.93 18.27 -37.71
N ALA A 629 8.18 18.18 -36.61
CA ALA A 629 8.72 17.98 -35.26
C ALA A 629 9.26 16.55 -35.04
N VAL A 630 8.65 15.54 -35.65
CA VAL A 630 9.11 14.14 -35.63
C VAL A 630 10.38 13.96 -36.48
N TYR A 631 10.43 14.56 -37.68
CA TYR A 631 11.64 14.57 -38.51
C TYR A 631 12.82 15.28 -37.82
N ARG A 632 12.55 16.32 -37.03
CA ARG A 632 13.55 16.99 -36.17
C ARG A 632 14.18 16.06 -35.13
N ILE A 633 13.39 15.19 -34.49
CA ILE A 633 13.88 14.27 -33.45
C ILE A 633 14.66 13.10 -34.04
N GLN A 634 14.22 12.56 -35.17
CA GLN A 634 14.94 11.50 -35.85
C GLN A 634 16.32 11.99 -36.33
N ALA A 635 16.43 13.24 -36.77
CA ALA A 635 17.70 13.88 -37.11
C ALA A 635 18.67 14.06 -35.91
N ASP A 636 18.20 13.92 -34.66
CA ASP A 636 18.95 14.27 -33.43
C ASP A 636 19.32 13.06 -32.54
N THR A 637 18.99 11.81 -32.93
CA THR A 637 19.24 10.63 -32.08
C THR A 637 20.71 10.18 -32.15
N GLN A 638 21.50 10.53 -31.13
CA GLN A 638 22.87 10.07 -30.92
C GLN A 638 22.94 8.77 -30.09
N GLY A 639 23.31 7.63 -30.71
CA GLY A 639 23.95 6.50 -30.02
C GLY A 639 23.20 5.15 -29.97
N SER A 640 23.93 4.07 -30.27
CA SER A 640 23.52 2.67 -30.08
C SER A 640 23.48 2.23 -28.60
N ILE A 641 22.53 1.37 -28.25
CA ILE A 641 22.27 0.85 -26.88
C ILE A 641 22.66 -0.64 -26.76
N LYS A 642 23.13 -1.28 -27.84
CA LYS A 642 23.80 -2.59 -27.77
C LYS A 642 25.30 -2.35 -27.95
N GLY A 643 26.08 -2.56 -26.90
CA GLY A 643 27.54 -2.49 -26.92
C GLY A 643 28.16 -3.50 -25.95
N SER A 644 29.30 -4.07 -26.34
CA SER A 644 30.14 -4.88 -25.45
C SER A 644 31.12 -3.97 -24.69
N PHE A 645 31.54 -4.39 -23.49
CA PHE A 645 32.51 -3.62 -22.72
C PHE A 645 33.84 -3.51 -23.49
N LYS A 646 34.29 -2.28 -23.76
CA LYS A 646 35.50 -1.97 -24.54
C LYS A 646 36.50 -1.21 -23.68
N MET A 647 37.63 -1.85 -23.37
CA MET A 647 38.66 -1.26 -22.48
C MET A 647 39.20 0.08 -22.99
N TYR A 648 39.33 0.26 -24.31
CA TYR A 648 39.82 1.53 -24.86
C TYR A 648 38.84 2.69 -24.59
N GLN A 649 37.52 2.45 -24.68
CA GLN A 649 36.50 3.46 -24.36
C GLN A 649 36.50 3.79 -22.85
N ALA A 650 36.83 2.83 -21.99
CA ALA A 650 37.00 3.06 -20.56
C ALA A 650 38.21 3.95 -20.26
N LEU A 651 39.34 3.71 -20.93
CA LEU A 651 40.53 4.57 -20.83
C LEU A 651 40.26 5.96 -21.40
N GLU A 652 39.53 6.06 -22.52
CA GLU A 652 39.11 7.34 -23.11
C GLU A 652 38.23 8.14 -22.13
N ALA A 653 37.29 7.48 -21.45
CA ALA A 653 36.45 8.11 -20.43
C ALA A 653 37.27 8.77 -19.31
N LEU A 654 38.35 8.10 -18.88
CA LEU A 654 39.24 8.59 -17.81
C LEU A 654 40.20 9.69 -18.29
N GLN A 655 40.45 9.80 -19.59
CA GLN A 655 41.27 10.86 -20.18
C GLN A 655 40.44 12.06 -20.64
N ASP A 656 39.12 11.92 -20.73
CA ASP A 656 38.24 12.97 -21.23
C ASP A 656 38.13 14.15 -20.23
N PRO A 657 38.52 15.38 -20.64
CA PRO A 657 38.35 16.57 -19.80
C PRO A 657 36.90 16.81 -19.36
N VAL A 658 35.90 16.43 -20.17
CA VAL A 658 34.48 16.57 -19.82
C VAL A 658 34.14 15.75 -18.57
N THR A 659 34.68 14.54 -18.48
CA THR A 659 34.52 13.66 -17.31
C THR A 659 35.01 14.36 -16.05
N TRP A 660 36.22 14.93 -16.10
CA TRP A 660 36.83 15.55 -14.92
C TRP A 660 36.17 16.87 -14.54
N PHE A 661 35.74 17.69 -15.49
CA PHE A 661 34.97 18.90 -15.16
C PHE A 661 33.65 18.56 -14.46
N LEU A 662 32.92 17.54 -14.93
CA LEU A 662 31.70 17.07 -14.29
C LEU A 662 31.99 16.42 -12.92
N CYS A 663 33.06 15.64 -12.80
CA CYS A 663 33.49 15.02 -11.55
C CYS A 663 33.86 16.05 -10.47
N LEU A 664 34.67 17.05 -10.83
CA LEU A 664 35.09 18.12 -9.93
C LEU A 664 33.92 19.02 -9.53
N TYR A 665 33.06 19.35 -10.50
CA TYR A 665 31.79 20.03 -10.23
C TYR A 665 30.92 19.26 -9.21
N THR A 666 30.69 17.96 -9.46
CA THR A 666 29.88 17.10 -8.59
C THR A 666 30.50 17.00 -7.20
N PHE A 667 31.81 16.82 -7.08
CA PHE A 667 32.48 16.83 -5.79
C PHE A 667 32.25 18.13 -5.03
N CYS A 668 32.49 19.28 -5.68
CA CYS A 668 32.42 20.60 -5.07
C CYS A 668 30.99 20.95 -4.58
N THR A 669 29.97 20.63 -5.37
CA THR A 669 28.57 20.80 -4.97
C THR A 669 28.17 19.86 -3.82
N ASN A 670 28.71 18.64 -3.78
CA ASN A 670 28.36 17.67 -2.75
C ASN A 670 29.05 17.90 -1.41
N ILE A 671 30.12 18.70 -1.36
CA ILE A 671 30.63 19.26 -0.10
C ILE A 671 29.53 20.07 0.59
N ALA A 672 28.82 20.93 -0.15
CA ALA A 672 27.70 21.68 0.38
C ALA A 672 26.50 20.78 0.71
N ASN A 673 26.16 19.84 -0.20
CA ASN A 673 25.05 18.91 0.00
C ASN A 673 25.20 18.07 1.27
N GLY A 674 26.34 17.42 1.47
CA GLY A 674 26.55 16.53 2.61
C GLY A 674 26.47 17.28 3.93
N GLY A 675 27.09 18.46 4.01
CA GLY A 675 27.07 19.30 5.20
C GLY A 675 25.67 19.83 5.53
N LEU A 676 24.99 20.46 4.56
CA LEU A 676 23.66 21.05 4.77
C LEU A 676 22.56 20.00 4.98
N THR A 677 22.68 18.82 4.35
CA THR A 677 21.72 17.73 4.57
C THR A 677 21.86 17.18 5.99
N ALA A 678 23.08 16.84 6.42
CA ALA A 678 23.31 16.24 7.73
C ALA A 678 23.06 17.22 8.89
N PHE A 679 23.39 18.50 8.73
CA PHE A 679 23.27 19.50 9.80
C PHE A 679 22.08 20.47 9.62
N GLY A 680 21.27 20.33 8.58
CA GLY A 680 20.23 21.30 8.20
C GLY A 680 19.28 21.66 9.35
N SER A 681 18.76 20.67 10.07
CA SER A 681 17.89 20.90 11.23
C SER A 681 18.59 21.66 12.37
N LEU A 682 19.88 21.40 12.58
CA LEU A 682 20.70 22.08 13.59
C LEU A 682 21.07 23.50 13.17
N VAL A 683 21.30 23.73 11.88
CA VAL A 683 21.54 25.07 11.31
C VAL A 683 20.29 25.94 11.44
N ILE A 684 19.10 25.39 11.14
CA ILE A 684 17.81 26.10 11.32
C ILE A 684 17.55 26.37 12.80
N ARG A 685 17.89 25.43 13.69
CA ARG A 685 17.85 25.69 15.14
C ARG A 685 18.76 26.86 15.52
N GLY A 686 19.92 26.97 14.88
CA GLY A 686 20.85 28.09 15.07
C GLY A 686 20.36 29.44 14.57
N PHE A 687 19.31 29.48 13.74
CA PHE A 687 18.62 30.72 13.38
C PHE A 687 17.68 31.23 14.48
N GLY A 688 17.36 30.39 15.48
CA GLY A 688 16.50 30.74 16.61
C GLY A 688 15.17 29.98 16.66
N TYR A 689 14.89 29.09 15.70
CA TYR A 689 13.72 28.21 15.72
C TYR A 689 13.95 27.01 16.65
N LYS A 690 12.94 26.60 17.43
CA LYS A 690 13.10 25.56 18.48
C LYS A 690 12.28 24.32 18.20
N GLY A 691 12.85 23.15 18.51
CA GLY A 691 12.16 21.85 18.53
C GLY A 691 11.39 21.58 17.23
N LEU A 692 10.13 21.15 17.35
CA LEU A 692 9.26 20.83 16.21
C LEU A 692 9.10 22.00 15.21
N GLN A 693 9.24 23.25 15.65
CA GLN A 693 9.17 24.41 14.76
C GLN A 693 10.33 24.43 13.75
N ALA A 694 11.55 24.03 14.16
CA ALA A 694 12.70 23.96 13.27
C ALA A 694 12.57 22.80 12.24
N LEU A 695 11.80 21.76 12.56
CA LEU A 695 11.45 20.70 11.60
C LEU A 695 10.37 21.17 10.63
N LEU A 696 9.31 21.81 11.13
CA LEU A 696 8.20 22.32 10.32
C LEU A 696 8.68 23.35 9.28
N ILE A 697 9.63 24.21 9.67
CA ILE A 697 10.17 25.27 8.83
C ILE A 697 11.05 24.76 7.68
N GLN A 698 11.32 23.45 7.61
CA GLN A 698 11.92 22.82 6.42
C GLN A 698 10.91 22.56 5.29
N MET A 699 9.60 22.76 5.49
CA MET A 699 8.64 22.64 4.39
C MET A 699 8.90 23.67 3.25
N PRO A 700 9.10 24.98 3.54
CA PRO A 700 9.51 25.97 2.55
C PRO A 700 10.75 25.59 1.74
N THR A 701 11.71 24.89 2.34
CA THR A 701 12.96 24.51 1.67
C THR A 701 12.69 23.45 0.59
N GLY A 702 11.81 22.48 0.87
CA GLY A 702 11.36 21.51 -0.12
C GLY A 702 10.56 22.14 -1.26
N ALA A 703 9.67 23.10 -0.96
CA ALA A 703 8.91 23.83 -1.97
C ALA A 703 9.81 24.68 -2.88
N ALA A 704 10.81 25.37 -2.31
CA ALA A 704 11.79 26.14 -3.06
C ALA A 704 12.62 25.23 -3.99
N GLN A 705 13.08 24.09 -3.48
CA GLN A 705 13.82 23.11 -4.26
C GLN A 705 13.02 22.60 -5.48
N LEU A 706 11.74 22.25 -5.27
CA LEU A 706 10.84 21.85 -6.34
C LEU A 706 10.67 22.98 -7.38
N GLY A 707 10.46 24.21 -6.92
CA GLY A 707 10.36 25.39 -7.79
C GLY A 707 11.60 25.57 -8.67
N PHE A 708 12.80 25.48 -8.09
CA PHE A 708 14.04 25.60 -8.86
C PHE A 708 14.17 24.51 -9.92
N VAL A 709 13.88 23.25 -9.58
CA VAL A 709 13.92 22.12 -10.53
C VAL A 709 12.95 22.35 -11.69
N VAL A 710 11.70 22.69 -11.40
CA VAL A 710 10.67 22.89 -12.43
C VAL A 710 11.05 24.05 -13.35
N ILE A 711 11.45 25.19 -12.77
CA ILE A 711 11.82 26.39 -13.55
C ILE A 711 13.05 26.12 -14.41
N SER A 712 14.13 25.56 -13.84
CA SER A 712 15.38 25.33 -14.57
C SER A 712 15.21 24.32 -15.70
N CYS A 713 14.53 23.21 -15.44
CA CYS A 713 14.27 22.18 -16.46
C CYS A 713 13.36 22.71 -17.58
N THR A 714 12.34 23.51 -17.23
CA THR A 714 11.46 24.13 -18.22
C THR A 714 12.23 25.12 -19.10
N LEU A 715 13.01 26.02 -18.50
CA LEU A 715 13.80 26.99 -19.25
C LEU A 715 14.85 26.32 -20.15
N CYS A 716 15.54 25.28 -19.66
CA CYS A 716 16.48 24.50 -20.47
C CYS A 716 15.82 23.69 -21.60
N SER A 717 14.51 23.46 -21.52
CA SER A 717 13.73 22.84 -22.60
C SER A 717 13.24 23.87 -23.63
N LEU A 718 12.98 25.11 -23.20
CA LEU A 718 12.52 26.20 -24.07
C LEU A 718 13.65 26.92 -24.81
N LEU A 719 14.84 26.98 -24.20
CA LEU A 719 15.98 27.73 -24.73
C LEU A 719 17.13 26.76 -25.08
N PRO A 720 17.62 26.76 -26.33
CA PRO A 720 18.75 25.91 -26.71
C PRO A 720 20.06 26.42 -26.12
N ASN A 721 21.00 25.51 -25.79
CA ASN A 721 22.39 25.81 -25.39
C ASN A 721 22.57 26.62 -24.09
N ILE A 722 21.57 26.61 -23.21
CA ILE A 722 21.63 27.29 -21.92
C ILE A 722 21.95 26.38 -20.73
N ARG A 723 22.20 25.07 -20.91
CA ARG A 723 22.23 24.11 -19.80
C ARG A 723 23.36 24.43 -18.81
N THR A 724 24.58 24.66 -19.30
CA THR A 724 25.69 25.09 -18.42
C THR A 724 25.50 26.50 -17.86
N VAL A 725 24.81 27.41 -18.57
CA VAL A 725 24.46 28.74 -18.03
C VAL A 725 23.50 28.62 -16.86
N MET A 726 22.45 27.82 -17.02
CA MET A 726 21.49 27.56 -15.96
C MET A 726 22.17 26.92 -14.74
N MET A 727 23.10 25.98 -14.97
CA MET A 727 23.89 25.40 -13.90
C MET A 727 24.74 26.43 -13.15
N MET A 728 25.36 27.38 -13.86
CA MET A 728 26.07 28.51 -13.24
C MET A 728 25.11 29.44 -12.48
N CYS A 729 23.95 29.76 -13.04
CA CYS A 729 22.96 30.61 -12.37
C CYS A 729 22.46 29.98 -11.06
N LEU A 730 22.12 28.69 -11.07
CA LEU A 730 21.63 27.98 -9.87
C LEU A 730 22.71 27.85 -8.78
N THR A 731 23.96 27.64 -9.18
CA THR A 731 25.10 27.65 -8.23
C THR A 731 25.37 29.04 -7.67
N ILE A 732 25.24 30.10 -8.48
CA ILE A 732 25.34 31.50 -8.02
C ILE A 732 24.20 31.86 -7.06
N ILE A 733 22.96 31.46 -7.35
CA ILE A 733 21.82 31.63 -6.43
C ILE A 733 22.12 30.94 -5.09
N SER A 734 22.70 29.74 -5.15
CA SER A 734 23.09 29.00 -3.94
C SER A 734 24.19 29.70 -3.15
N LEU A 735 25.17 30.29 -3.84
CA LEU A 735 26.22 31.12 -3.23
C LEU A 735 25.62 32.32 -2.52
N ILE A 736 24.70 33.04 -3.16
CA ILE A 736 23.99 34.18 -2.54
C ILE A 736 23.25 33.71 -1.28
N GLY A 737 22.56 32.56 -1.35
CA GLY A 737 21.89 31.96 -0.20
C GLY A 737 22.82 31.69 0.98
N MET A 738 23.98 31.09 0.70
CA MET A 738 25.01 30.83 1.72
C MET A 738 25.63 32.11 2.29
N VAL A 739 25.81 33.17 1.48
CA VAL A 739 26.29 34.48 1.95
C VAL A 739 25.25 35.12 2.87
N LEU A 740 23.96 35.05 2.55
CA LEU A 740 22.89 35.55 3.42
C LEU A 740 22.87 34.82 4.77
N MET A 741 23.06 33.50 4.77
CA MET A 741 23.16 32.72 6.03
C MET A 741 24.36 33.12 6.89
N TYR A 742 25.48 33.52 6.26
CA TYR A 742 26.73 33.89 6.92
C TYR A 742 26.77 35.34 7.40
N ALA A 743 26.29 36.27 6.59
CA ALA A 743 26.49 37.71 6.76
C ALA A 743 25.33 38.41 7.49
N LEU A 744 24.11 37.86 7.44
CA LEU A 744 22.97 38.45 8.15
C LEU A 744 23.10 38.23 9.66
N ASP A 745 22.74 39.26 10.42
CA ASP A 745 22.74 39.21 11.87
C ASP A 745 21.77 38.15 12.41
N SER A 746 22.09 37.63 13.59
CA SER A 746 21.32 36.61 14.30
C SER A 746 19.86 37.02 14.61
N THR A 747 19.58 38.33 14.63
CA THR A 747 18.22 38.87 14.80
C THR A 747 17.34 38.70 13.56
N ASN A 748 17.92 38.59 12.36
CA ASN A 748 17.17 38.46 11.11
C ASN A 748 16.93 36.99 10.73
N GLN A 749 16.04 36.34 11.47
CA GLN A 749 15.73 34.91 11.32
C GLN A 749 15.16 34.57 9.93
N SER A 750 14.24 35.40 9.43
CA SER A 750 13.58 35.20 8.13
C SER A 750 14.55 35.37 6.96
N GLY A 751 15.49 36.31 7.04
CA GLY A 751 16.53 36.49 6.03
C GLY A 751 17.52 35.32 5.98
N ARG A 752 17.90 34.75 7.13
CA ARG A 752 18.75 33.55 7.19
C ARG A 752 18.04 32.29 6.68
N LEU A 753 16.74 32.16 6.97
CA LEU A 753 15.90 31.09 6.41
C LEU A 753 15.75 31.22 4.88
N ALA A 754 15.50 32.43 4.38
CA ALA A 754 15.48 32.68 2.93
C ALA A 754 16.84 32.33 2.29
N GLY A 755 17.94 32.69 2.95
CA GLY A 755 19.29 32.27 2.56
C GLY A 755 19.43 30.75 2.48
N PHE A 756 18.90 30.02 3.47
CA PHE A 756 18.92 28.55 3.48
C PHE A 756 18.08 27.96 2.32
N CYS A 757 16.89 28.49 2.04
CA CYS A 757 16.10 28.07 0.87
C CYS A 757 16.83 28.30 -0.47
N LEU A 758 17.46 29.47 -0.63
CA LEU A 758 18.24 29.80 -1.83
C LEU A 758 19.50 28.90 -1.94
N SER A 759 20.11 28.55 -0.81
CA SER A 759 21.31 27.69 -0.77
C SER A 759 21.09 26.31 -1.38
N LEU A 760 19.85 25.83 -1.45
CA LEU A 760 19.52 24.51 -2.00
C LEU A 760 19.25 24.52 -3.52
N ALA A 761 19.33 25.68 -4.18
CA ALA A 761 19.07 25.80 -5.62
C ALA A 761 20.02 24.94 -6.47
N PHE A 762 21.24 24.64 -6.00
CA PHE A 762 22.20 23.81 -6.73
C PHE A 762 21.71 22.37 -6.94
N SER A 763 20.77 21.89 -6.13
CA SER A 763 20.21 20.54 -6.27
C SER A 763 19.44 20.36 -7.58
N ALA A 764 18.90 21.45 -8.14
CA ALA A 764 18.27 21.47 -9.46
C ALA A 764 19.24 21.23 -10.62
N ASN A 765 20.54 21.20 -10.35
CA ASN A 765 21.55 20.87 -11.36
C ASN A 765 21.73 19.37 -11.59
N MET A 766 21.29 18.49 -10.68
CA MET A 766 21.47 17.04 -10.85
C MET A 766 20.81 16.53 -12.15
N PRO A 767 19.54 16.86 -12.47
CA PRO A 767 18.94 16.51 -13.75
C PRO A 767 19.68 17.10 -14.96
N LEU A 768 20.17 18.34 -14.85
CA LEU A 768 20.90 19.02 -15.93
C LEU A 768 22.27 18.37 -16.20
N ALA A 769 22.98 17.95 -15.16
CA ALA A 769 24.26 17.25 -15.26
C ALA A 769 24.07 15.87 -15.92
N MET A 770 23.05 15.09 -15.51
CA MET A 770 22.72 13.81 -16.14
C MET A 770 22.32 13.97 -17.61
N SER A 771 21.62 15.06 -17.94
CA SER A 771 21.29 15.41 -19.33
C SER A 771 22.54 15.70 -20.15
N LEU A 772 23.52 16.44 -19.62
CA LEU A 772 24.79 16.72 -20.31
C LEU A 772 25.63 15.47 -20.54
N ILE A 773 25.70 14.56 -19.56
CA ILE A 773 26.38 13.27 -19.72
C ILE A 773 25.73 12.49 -20.87
N THR A 774 24.40 12.41 -20.88
CA THR A 774 23.65 11.67 -21.89
C THR A 774 23.79 12.29 -23.29
N SER A 775 23.81 13.62 -23.39
CA SER A 775 23.84 14.34 -24.68
C SER A 775 25.22 14.56 -25.27
N ASN A 776 26.28 14.53 -24.46
CA ASN A 776 27.64 14.85 -24.91
C ASN A 776 28.55 13.63 -25.01
N LEU A 777 28.27 12.55 -24.28
CA LEU A 777 29.14 11.38 -24.27
C LEU A 777 28.51 10.26 -25.10
N ALA A 778 29.24 9.81 -26.12
CA ALA A 778 28.86 8.68 -26.95
C ALA A 778 29.73 7.46 -26.63
N GLY A 779 29.25 6.27 -27.03
CA GLY A 779 29.85 4.99 -26.66
C GLY A 779 29.23 4.40 -25.39
N PHE A 780 28.95 3.09 -25.43
CA PHE A 780 28.30 2.36 -24.34
C PHE A 780 29.21 2.30 -23.10
N THR A 781 30.49 1.93 -23.29
CA THR A 781 31.43 1.75 -22.18
C THR A 781 31.88 3.10 -21.61
N LYS A 782 32.13 4.10 -22.48
CA LYS A 782 32.53 5.44 -22.06
C LYS A 782 31.49 6.08 -21.12
N ARG A 783 30.21 6.05 -21.52
CA ARG A 783 29.10 6.57 -20.69
C ARG A 783 28.97 5.87 -19.34
N ALA A 784 29.09 4.54 -19.31
CA ALA A 784 29.03 3.77 -18.07
C ALA A 784 30.16 4.17 -17.09
N VAL A 785 31.39 4.32 -17.59
CA VAL A 785 32.54 4.72 -16.79
C VAL A 785 32.41 6.16 -16.29
N VAL A 786 31.96 7.11 -17.13
CA VAL A 786 31.75 8.50 -16.68
C VAL A 786 30.69 8.59 -15.58
N ASN A 787 29.56 7.87 -15.73
CA ASN A 787 28.54 7.80 -14.68
C ASN A 787 29.10 7.25 -13.36
N ALA A 788 29.94 6.21 -13.41
CA ALA A 788 30.58 5.65 -12.23
C ALA A 788 31.54 6.66 -11.56
N CYS A 789 32.36 7.37 -12.34
CA CYS A 789 33.26 8.41 -11.82
C CYS A 789 32.47 9.54 -11.12
N VAL A 790 31.38 10.01 -11.75
CA VAL A 790 30.52 11.04 -11.16
C VAL A 790 29.88 10.56 -9.85
N LEU A 791 29.44 9.30 -9.76
CA LEU A 791 28.89 8.71 -8.54
C LEU A 791 29.93 8.59 -7.40
N ILE A 792 31.17 8.25 -7.73
CA ILE A 792 32.28 8.23 -6.77
C ILE A 792 32.52 9.63 -6.22
N MET A 793 32.58 10.65 -7.09
CA MET A 793 32.80 12.03 -6.66
C MET A 793 31.61 12.61 -5.89
N TYR A 794 30.39 12.21 -6.22
CA TYR A 794 29.19 12.51 -5.43
C TYR A 794 29.35 11.99 -3.99
N SER A 795 29.74 10.73 -3.84
CA SER A 795 29.91 10.09 -2.54
C SER A 795 31.08 10.71 -1.77
N ALA A 796 32.22 10.97 -2.44
CA ALA A 796 33.37 11.64 -1.85
C ALA A 796 33.03 13.05 -1.33
N GLY A 797 32.26 13.83 -2.09
CA GLY A 797 31.82 15.15 -1.65
C GLY A 797 30.94 15.08 -0.40
N ASN A 798 30.00 14.13 -0.35
CA ASN A 798 29.14 13.93 0.81
C ASN A 798 29.86 13.32 2.02
N ILE A 799 31.00 12.65 1.83
CA ILE A 799 31.89 12.23 2.91
C ILE A 799 32.62 13.44 3.49
N VAL A 800 33.17 14.30 2.63
CA VAL A 800 34.02 15.45 3.01
C VAL A 800 33.19 16.60 3.61
N GLY A 801 32.00 16.88 3.07
CA GLY A 801 31.14 17.99 3.49
C GLY A 801 30.84 18.08 4.99
N PRO A 802 30.27 17.03 5.61
CA PRO A 802 29.97 17.00 7.05
C PRO A 802 31.17 17.24 7.95
N GLN A 803 32.40 16.95 7.50
CA GLN A 803 33.61 17.06 8.31
C GLN A 803 33.96 18.52 8.67
N PHE A 804 33.43 19.49 7.91
CA PHE A 804 33.58 20.91 8.21
C PHE A 804 32.56 21.42 9.25
N PHE A 805 31.59 20.60 9.63
CA PHE A 805 30.60 20.89 10.66
C PHE A 805 30.96 20.13 11.93
N ASN A 806 30.94 20.81 13.08
CA ASN A 806 31.25 20.24 14.38
C ASN A 806 30.21 20.69 15.40
N VAL A 807 29.82 19.80 16.31
CA VAL A 807 28.83 20.10 17.36
C VAL A 807 29.30 21.26 18.26
N HIS A 808 30.61 21.44 18.44
CA HIS A 808 31.18 22.57 19.19
C HIS A 808 31.10 23.91 18.47
N ASP A 809 30.91 23.92 17.15
CA ASP A 809 30.77 25.15 16.35
C ASP A 809 29.29 25.63 16.29
N ALA A 810 28.39 24.95 17.00
CA ALA A 810 26.99 25.36 17.17
C ALA A 810 26.90 26.71 17.93
N PRO A 811 25.90 27.55 17.65
CA PRO A 811 24.79 27.35 16.71
C PRO A 811 25.06 27.77 15.27
N ASN A 812 26.18 28.46 14.98
CA ASN A 812 26.36 29.17 13.71
C ASN A 812 27.17 28.40 12.65
N TYR A 813 27.87 27.33 13.03
CA TYR A 813 28.63 26.45 12.12
C TYR A 813 29.47 27.19 11.04
N PRO A 814 30.28 28.20 11.41
CA PRO A 814 30.93 29.07 10.44
C PRO A 814 31.92 28.34 9.52
N LYS A 815 32.60 27.29 10.00
CA LYS A 815 33.53 26.48 9.18
C LYS A 815 32.79 25.72 8.08
N GLY A 816 31.66 25.09 8.44
CA GLY A 816 30.79 24.37 7.50
C GLY A 816 30.21 25.29 6.44
N ILE A 817 29.70 26.45 6.85
CA ILE A 817 29.17 27.47 5.92
C ILE A 817 30.25 27.98 4.96
N LYS A 818 31.47 28.26 5.44
CA LYS A 818 32.61 28.67 4.60
C LYS A 818 33.04 27.57 3.62
N ALA A 819 33.09 26.32 4.07
CA ALA A 819 33.43 25.19 3.19
C ALA A 819 32.40 25.01 2.07
N SER A 820 31.10 25.12 2.38
CA SER A 820 30.02 25.09 1.40
C SER A 820 30.10 26.26 0.41
N LEU A 821 30.45 27.47 0.87
CA LEU A 821 30.68 28.64 0.00
C LEU A 821 31.83 28.40 -0.99
N ILE A 822 32.98 27.92 -0.49
CA ILE A 822 34.14 27.61 -1.35
C ILE A 822 33.80 26.50 -2.34
N GLY A 823 33.11 25.44 -1.89
CA GLY A 823 32.64 24.35 -2.74
C GLY A 823 31.74 24.86 -3.86
N LEU A 824 30.73 25.66 -3.55
CA LEU A 824 29.83 26.20 -4.58
C LEU A 824 30.54 27.17 -5.54
N ALA A 825 31.53 27.94 -5.08
CA ALA A 825 32.31 28.84 -5.94
C ALA A 825 33.19 28.06 -6.92
N LEU A 826 33.87 27.02 -6.43
CA LEU A 826 34.64 26.11 -7.28
C LEU A 826 33.74 25.33 -8.24
N ALA A 827 32.53 24.96 -7.81
CA ALA A 827 31.55 24.33 -8.70
C ALA A 827 31.18 25.25 -9.89
N THR A 828 30.89 26.53 -9.63
CA THR A 828 30.63 27.52 -10.70
C THR A 828 31.84 27.65 -11.64
N PHE A 829 33.05 27.67 -11.09
CA PHE A 829 34.29 27.70 -11.88
C PHE A 829 34.43 26.47 -12.80
N TRP A 830 34.18 25.26 -12.30
CA TRP A 830 34.30 24.05 -13.12
C TRP A 830 33.23 23.95 -14.21
N VAL A 831 32.00 24.44 -13.96
CA VAL A 831 30.97 24.56 -15.01
C VAL A 831 31.35 25.59 -16.07
N LEU A 832 31.98 26.71 -15.66
CA LEU A 832 32.51 27.69 -16.60
C LEU A 832 33.62 27.09 -17.47
N CYS A 833 34.57 26.35 -16.87
CA CYS A 833 35.60 25.62 -17.60
C CYS A 833 35.00 24.61 -18.58
N LEU A 834 33.98 23.85 -18.15
CA LEU A 834 33.25 22.92 -19.01
C LEU A 834 32.62 23.65 -20.19
N ARG A 835 31.93 24.78 -19.95
CA ARG A 835 31.31 25.57 -21.02
C ARG A 835 32.34 26.10 -22.02
N ILE A 836 33.46 26.65 -21.54
CA ILE A 836 34.54 27.15 -22.39
C ILE A 836 35.12 26.01 -23.24
N TYR A 837 35.38 24.86 -22.62
CA TYR A 837 35.92 23.69 -23.30
C TYR A 837 34.97 23.15 -24.37
N LEU A 838 33.68 22.94 -24.04
CA LEU A 838 32.68 22.47 -25.00
C LEU A 838 32.47 23.49 -26.15
N SER A 839 32.51 24.79 -25.84
CA SER A 839 32.41 25.85 -26.85
C SER A 839 33.63 25.88 -27.78
N TRP A 840 34.83 25.69 -27.23
CA TRP A 840 36.07 25.58 -28.00
C TRP A 840 36.08 24.34 -28.88
N GLN A 841 35.67 23.19 -28.34
CA GLN A 841 35.55 21.93 -29.06
C GLN A 841 34.54 22.01 -30.21
N ASN A 842 33.40 22.66 -30.01
CA ASN A 842 32.43 22.93 -31.07
C ASN A 842 33.04 23.81 -32.16
N LYS A 843 33.70 24.94 -31.81
CA LYS A 843 34.39 25.81 -32.78
C LYS A 843 35.51 25.09 -33.55
N LYS A 844 36.24 24.18 -32.90
CA LYS A 844 37.29 23.38 -33.54
C LYS A 844 36.69 22.38 -34.55
N ARG A 845 35.59 21.72 -34.20
CA ARG A 845 34.87 20.80 -35.09
C ARG A 845 34.23 21.53 -36.27
N ASP A 846 33.65 22.71 -36.03
CA ASP A 846 33.07 23.57 -37.08
C ASP A 846 34.15 24.02 -38.11
N ARG A 847 35.41 24.17 -37.69
CA ARG A 847 36.54 24.50 -38.58
C ARG A 847 37.07 23.31 -39.40
N ASN A 848 36.83 22.09 -38.92
CA ASN A 848 37.41 20.87 -39.49
C ASN A 848 36.39 20.05 -40.31
N SER A 849 35.11 20.45 -40.37
CA SER A 849 34.10 19.74 -41.16
C SER A 849 34.15 20.14 -42.64
N SER A 850 34.55 19.23 -43.52
CA SER A 850 34.27 19.32 -44.96
C SER A 850 32.77 19.14 -45.21
N GLU A 851 32.15 19.97 -46.05
CA GLU A 851 30.69 20.08 -46.29
C GLU A 851 29.98 18.78 -46.76
N GLU A 852 30.69 17.67 -46.97
CA GLU A 852 30.18 16.44 -47.59
C GLU A 852 29.79 15.30 -46.63
N THR A 853 29.68 15.52 -45.32
CA THR A 853 29.08 14.49 -44.44
C THR A 853 27.59 14.75 -44.25
N GLY A 854 26.79 14.24 -45.20
CA GLY A 854 25.32 14.33 -45.18
C GLY A 854 24.70 13.79 -43.88
N ALA A 855 23.54 14.32 -43.49
CA ALA A 855 22.83 13.99 -42.25
C ALA A 855 22.62 12.46 -42.05
N VAL A 856 22.50 11.72 -43.16
CA VAL A 856 22.36 10.26 -43.20
C VAL A 856 23.64 9.53 -42.76
N GLN A 857 24.81 9.94 -43.25
CA GLN A 857 26.10 9.34 -42.86
C GLN A 857 26.41 9.59 -41.37
N ARG A 858 25.98 10.75 -40.87
CA ARG A 858 26.05 11.15 -39.46
C ARG A 858 25.18 10.25 -38.57
N GLN A 859 23.96 9.95 -38.99
CA GLN A 859 23.05 9.00 -38.34
C GLN A 859 23.62 7.57 -38.31
N ILE A 860 24.20 7.10 -39.42
CA ILE A 860 24.78 5.75 -39.53
C ILE A 860 25.98 5.60 -38.58
N LEU A 861 26.87 6.59 -38.52
CA LEU A 861 28.03 6.58 -37.60
C LEU A 861 27.63 6.62 -36.11
N LEU A 862 26.48 7.23 -35.79
CA LEU A 862 25.92 7.28 -34.43
C LEU A 862 25.17 5.99 -34.03
N MET A 863 24.77 5.17 -35.01
CA MET A 863 24.24 3.82 -34.78
C MET A 863 25.34 2.77 -34.55
N GLU A 864 26.59 3.09 -34.84
CA GLU A 864 27.74 2.30 -34.44
C GLU A 864 28.15 2.67 -32.99
N ASP A 865 28.57 1.69 -32.19
CA ASP A 865 29.04 1.91 -30.81
C ASP A 865 30.44 2.55 -30.77
N LYS A 866 30.51 3.78 -31.27
CA LYS A 866 31.67 4.68 -31.35
C LYS A 866 31.57 5.80 -30.31
N THR A 867 32.72 6.32 -29.86
CA THR A 867 32.79 7.42 -28.89
C THR A 867 32.64 8.79 -29.55
N ASP A 868 32.42 9.84 -28.75
CA ASP A 868 32.30 11.24 -29.22
C ASP A 868 33.62 11.82 -29.75
N TRP A 869 34.74 11.13 -29.52
CA TRP A 869 36.03 11.43 -30.13
C TRP A 869 36.19 10.76 -31.50
N GLU A 870 35.60 9.57 -31.69
CA GLU A 870 35.59 8.83 -32.95
C GLU A 870 34.60 9.43 -33.97
N VAL A 871 33.50 10.02 -33.49
CA VAL A 871 32.48 10.64 -34.34
C VAL A 871 32.75 12.14 -34.54
N ALA A 872 33.53 12.48 -35.57
CA ALA A 872 33.89 13.86 -35.91
C ALA A 872 32.68 14.81 -36.13
N ALA A 873 31.52 14.24 -36.45
CA ALA A 873 30.30 14.98 -36.78
C ALA A 873 29.36 15.25 -35.59
N CYS A 874 29.72 14.82 -34.38
CA CYS A 874 28.95 15.03 -33.14
C CYS A 874 29.22 16.42 -32.56
N ARG A 875 28.17 17.23 -32.36
CA ARG A 875 28.24 18.57 -31.75
C ARG A 875 27.84 18.48 -30.27
N TYR A 876 28.62 19.09 -29.39
CA TYR A 876 28.31 19.09 -27.95
C TYR A 876 27.23 20.11 -27.61
N VAL A 877 26.34 19.72 -26.71
CA VAL A 877 25.32 20.58 -26.10
C VAL A 877 25.96 21.42 -24.99
N LEU A 878 25.64 22.71 -24.98
CA LEU A 878 26.15 23.71 -24.03
C LEU A 878 25.20 23.98 -22.87
#